data_AF-A0AAU4KW50-F1
#
_entry.id   AF-A0AAU4KW50-F1
#
_cell.length_a   1.000
_cell.length_b   1.000
_cell.length_c   1.000
_cell.angle_alpha   90.00
_cell.angle_beta   90.00
_cell.angle_gamma   90.00
#
_symmetry.space_group_name_H-M   'P 1'
#
loop_
_entity.id
_entity.type
_entity.pdbx_description
1 polymer ?
#
loop_
_entity_poly.entity_id
_entity_poly.type
_entity_poly.pdbx_seq_one_letter_code
_entity_poly.pdbx_strand_id
1 'polypeptide(L)'
;MVHTLAASTLTVAAPLGCDTSPAEGAEPTAGPSGVLVTGTDDEMLVLEVTAANKVVVRLPRVEVGQGITTAVAMMIAEELDARLADVEIPLAEARSSGNQFTGGSNSVGSLYGPARALAATARAKLVTAASRRWHVPPKALRTRDTMVVAPDGRTATFGSLTAAAARIHRPAVSTDPKPASRHRVIGRPTSRIDARDIVTGRAKYTGDLAVAGAKPTVVARPPTLGGKVRSLDDRAARALPGVHAVVRIEGGVAVVADTFHHAFKARDALRITWSPGPLAALSDAEVRARLRAAVPPLGTPLLGTRQVGGEFEFAFVGHAPMEVLTAVADVREHSAEIWFSSQTPMDARDTIASVTGLPASKVRVHVLRGGGSFGRRLTYDAAVEAALVSKAARRPVKLMWSRADDMRHGRMRPASHHRIRASHAGGRVVAFTHMTASVSESYEKPGVTAQGGVTTTGVRAGGPLPSDSGLYNFGSVSGDSGSVGLAMPLGAWRSVDSGTMRTAEEIVVDDIARSLGQDPVAFRRTTLRGKAVRAVLDQAAEAGHWGRSMPAGQAQGMAVHEEYGSCVACLVEIDVRDPKNPRVTKVVMAADVGTAVNPRGLEAQLMGAAVDGISTVLTAGLHLDAGAVREGSFADFRWARQRNAPLRFEAHIMPSGGEPGGAGELGVPAAAGAVANAYARATGTRPRRFPIDF
;
A
#
# COMPACT_ATOMS: atom_id res chain seq x y z
N MET A 1 64.32 16.82 -74.55
CA MET A 1 64.41 15.91 -75.71
C MET A 1 65.48 14.89 -75.37
N VAL A 2 65.10 13.62 -75.14
CA VAL A 2 65.89 12.36 -75.22
C VAL A 2 64.96 11.28 -74.64
N HIS A 3 64.60 10.30 -75.47
CA HIS A 3 63.92 9.07 -75.04
C HIS A 3 64.96 7.97 -74.87
N THR A 4 64.82 7.11 -73.86
CA THR A 4 65.28 5.71 -73.96
C THR A 4 64.35 4.78 -73.18
N LEU A 5 64.02 3.65 -73.81
CA LEU A 5 63.09 2.58 -73.46
C LEU A 5 63.64 1.56 -72.43
N ALA A 6 62.72 0.90 -71.72
CA ALA A 6 62.49 -0.56 -71.62
C ALA A 6 61.70 -0.85 -70.32
N ALA A 7 60.71 -1.73 -70.18
CA ALA A 7 60.02 -2.68 -71.04
C ALA A 7 58.64 -2.99 -70.38
N SER A 8 57.81 -3.71 -71.12
CA SER A 8 56.38 -3.99 -70.91
C SER A 8 56.01 -4.62 -69.55
N THR A 9 55.09 -4.00 -68.81
CA THR A 9 54.38 -4.62 -67.69
C THR A 9 52.88 -4.35 -67.76
N LEU A 10 52.15 -5.47 -67.73
CA LEU A 10 50.71 -5.66 -67.55
C LEU A 10 49.97 -4.51 -66.84
N THR A 11 49.04 -3.86 -67.54
CA THR A 11 48.09 -2.91 -66.93
C THR A 11 46.90 -3.68 -66.37
N VAL A 12 46.85 -3.86 -65.05
CA VAL A 12 45.61 -4.12 -64.31
C VAL A 12 45.09 -2.76 -63.85
N ALA A 13 44.02 -2.28 -64.49
CA ALA A 13 43.30 -1.10 -64.02
C ALA A 13 42.31 -1.54 -62.92
N ALA A 14 42.59 -1.13 -61.68
CA ALA A 14 41.60 -1.08 -60.61
C ALA A 14 41.22 0.40 -60.40
N PRO A 15 39.94 0.79 -60.54
CA PRO A 15 39.51 2.12 -60.13
C PRO A 15 39.56 2.21 -58.60
N LEU A 16 40.34 3.18 -58.10
CA LEU A 16 40.19 3.75 -56.77
C LEU A 16 38.85 4.49 -56.72
N GLY A 17 37.81 3.80 -56.26
CA GLY A 17 36.54 4.36 -55.86
C GLY A 17 36.33 4.10 -54.38
N CYS A 18 36.11 5.17 -53.61
CA CYS A 18 35.68 5.07 -52.22
C CYS A 18 34.30 4.41 -52.16
N ASP A 19 34.24 3.11 -51.90
CA ASP A 19 33.00 2.43 -51.54
C ASP A 19 32.67 2.78 -50.08
N THR A 20 31.96 3.90 -49.90
CA THR A 20 31.10 4.05 -48.73
C THR A 20 30.03 2.97 -48.83
N SER A 21 30.09 1.96 -47.97
CA SER A 21 28.94 1.07 -47.75
C SER A 21 27.71 1.95 -47.50
N PRO A 22 26.58 1.74 -48.19
CA PRO A 22 25.36 2.42 -47.83
C PRO A 22 25.11 2.10 -46.36
N ALA A 23 24.97 3.15 -45.55
CA ALA A 23 24.53 3.01 -44.18
C ALA A 23 23.32 2.08 -44.19
N GLU A 24 23.43 0.94 -43.50
CA GLU A 24 22.26 0.20 -43.04
C GLU A 24 21.47 1.21 -42.20
N GLY A 25 20.50 1.85 -42.84
CA GLY A 25 19.51 2.63 -42.14
C GLY A 25 18.94 1.69 -41.10
N ALA A 26 19.05 2.09 -39.82
CA ALA A 26 18.41 1.39 -38.74
C ALA A 26 16.97 1.15 -39.17
N GLU A 27 16.64 -0.11 -39.46
CA GLU A 27 15.24 -0.50 -39.59
C GLU A 27 14.55 0.01 -38.32
N PRO A 28 13.40 0.70 -38.43
CA PRO A 28 12.63 1.03 -37.26
C PRO A 28 12.37 -0.30 -36.55
N THR A 29 12.90 -0.46 -35.34
CA THR A 29 12.64 -1.62 -34.50
C THR A 29 11.14 -1.87 -34.53
N ALA A 30 10.73 -2.93 -35.23
CA ALA A 30 9.34 -3.32 -35.26
C ALA A 30 8.91 -3.49 -33.80
N GLY A 31 7.95 -2.68 -33.36
CA GLY A 31 7.40 -2.80 -32.01
C GLY A 31 6.96 -4.25 -31.77
N PRO A 32 6.92 -4.71 -30.51
CA PRO A 32 6.57 -6.09 -30.21
C PRO A 32 5.25 -6.45 -30.89
N SER A 33 5.24 -7.50 -31.72
CA SER A 33 4.17 -7.84 -32.67
C SER A 33 2.78 -8.14 -32.05
N GLY A 34 2.65 -8.04 -30.72
CA GLY A 34 1.43 -8.28 -29.94
C GLY A 34 0.87 -7.07 -29.17
N VAL A 35 1.53 -5.91 -29.16
CA VAL A 35 0.99 -4.72 -28.47
C VAL A 35 -0.18 -4.14 -29.25
N LEU A 36 -1.36 -4.09 -28.63
CA LEU A 36 -2.56 -3.56 -29.28
C LEU A 36 -2.80 -2.09 -28.96
N VAL A 37 -2.62 -1.71 -27.70
CA VAL A 37 -2.90 -0.35 -27.21
C VAL A 37 -1.92 0.01 -26.11
N THR A 38 -1.42 1.23 -26.17
CA THR A 38 -0.70 1.90 -25.08
C THR A 38 -1.52 3.11 -24.66
N GLY A 39 -1.82 3.21 -23.37
CA GLY A 39 -2.48 4.36 -22.78
C GLY A 39 -1.60 5.60 -22.86
N THR A 40 -2.23 6.76 -23.06
CA THR A 40 -1.56 8.06 -23.16
C THR A 40 -1.75 8.92 -21.91
N ASP A 41 -2.56 8.46 -20.96
CA ASP A 41 -2.69 9.03 -19.63
C ASP A 41 -1.50 8.66 -18.74
N ASP A 42 -1.45 9.24 -17.54
CA ASP A 42 -0.35 9.05 -16.60
C ASP A 42 -0.18 7.59 -16.13
N GLU A 43 -1.21 6.74 -16.24
CA GLU A 43 -1.10 5.31 -15.90
C GLU A 43 -0.37 4.51 -16.98
N MET A 44 -0.27 5.03 -18.20
CA MET A 44 0.54 4.46 -19.30
C MET A 44 0.40 2.94 -19.43
N LEU A 45 -0.82 2.42 -19.28
CA LEU A 45 -1.07 0.98 -19.33
C LEU A 45 -0.80 0.45 -20.73
N VAL A 46 -0.18 -0.73 -20.81
CA VAL A 46 0.10 -1.39 -22.10
C VAL A 46 -0.68 -2.69 -22.14
N LEU A 47 -1.55 -2.84 -23.13
CA LEU A 47 -2.30 -4.06 -23.40
C LEU A 47 -1.71 -4.79 -24.59
N GLU A 48 -1.26 -6.00 -24.32
CA GLU A 48 -0.75 -6.96 -25.29
C GLU A 48 -1.72 -8.12 -25.42
N VAL A 49 -1.90 -8.63 -26.64
CA VAL A 49 -2.52 -9.93 -26.86
C VAL A 49 -1.51 -10.84 -27.53
N THR A 50 -1.12 -11.91 -26.84
CA THR A 50 -0.11 -12.85 -27.33
C THR A 50 -0.69 -13.76 -28.41
N ALA A 51 0.18 -14.34 -29.24
CA ALA A 51 -0.22 -15.35 -30.22
C ALA A 51 -0.87 -16.59 -29.56
N ALA A 52 -0.49 -16.89 -28.31
CA ALA A 52 -1.10 -17.94 -27.48
C ALA A 52 -2.48 -17.55 -26.89
N ASN A 53 -3.06 -16.43 -27.35
CA ASN A 53 -4.36 -15.92 -26.94
C ASN A 53 -4.46 -15.51 -25.46
N LYS A 54 -3.36 -15.01 -24.89
CA LYS A 54 -3.36 -14.38 -23.56
C LYS A 54 -3.44 -12.87 -23.68
N VAL A 55 -4.24 -12.25 -22.83
CA VAL A 55 -4.34 -10.79 -22.70
C VAL A 55 -3.44 -10.38 -21.54
N VAL A 56 -2.39 -9.60 -21.82
CA VAL A 56 -1.38 -9.22 -20.83
C VAL A 56 -1.44 -7.71 -20.61
N VAL A 57 -1.60 -7.28 -19.35
CA VAL A 57 -1.52 -5.86 -18.97
C VAL A 57 -0.55 -5.69 -17.82
N ARG A 58 0.57 -4.99 -18.07
CA ARG A 58 1.58 -4.71 -17.04
C ARG A 58 1.06 -3.63 -16.08
N LEU A 59 0.95 -4.00 -14.81
CA LEU A 59 0.36 -3.17 -13.77
C LEU A 59 1.40 -2.26 -13.10
N PRO A 60 1.24 -0.93 -13.15
CA PRO A 60 2.09 0.02 -12.42
C PRO A 60 1.69 0.20 -10.96
N ARG A 61 1.40 -0.91 -10.30
CA ARG A 61 1.11 -0.98 -8.87
C ARG A 61 1.78 -2.23 -8.34
N VAL A 62 1.90 -2.31 -7.02
CA VAL A 62 2.38 -3.53 -6.36
C VAL A 62 1.21 -4.33 -5.82
N GLU A 63 1.29 -5.65 -5.90
CA GLU A 63 0.37 -6.57 -5.23
C GLU A 63 0.97 -6.99 -3.88
N VAL A 64 0.37 -6.54 -2.78
CA VAL A 64 0.79 -6.84 -1.40
C VAL A 64 -0.26 -7.61 -0.61
N GLY A 65 -1.24 -8.21 -1.30
CA GLY A 65 -2.33 -8.99 -0.72
C GLY A 65 -3.71 -8.37 -0.89
N GLN A 66 -3.80 -7.13 -1.37
CA GLN A 66 -5.05 -6.38 -1.53
C GLN A 66 -5.88 -6.79 -2.77
N GLY A 67 -5.32 -7.54 -3.71
CA GLY A 67 -6.07 -8.11 -4.84
C GLY A 67 -6.26 -7.16 -6.02
N ILE A 68 -5.43 -6.13 -6.15
CA ILE A 68 -5.50 -5.16 -7.25
C ILE A 68 -5.31 -5.83 -8.62
N THR A 69 -4.48 -6.86 -8.69
CA THR A 69 -4.27 -7.65 -9.92
C THR A 69 -5.57 -8.31 -10.39
N THR A 70 -6.38 -8.81 -9.46
CA THR A 70 -7.70 -9.39 -9.78
C THR A 70 -8.68 -8.30 -10.23
N ALA A 71 -8.73 -7.16 -9.54
CA ALA A 71 -9.64 -6.07 -9.90
C ALA A 71 -9.34 -5.52 -11.31
N VAL A 72 -8.07 -5.31 -11.65
CA VAL A 72 -7.67 -4.87 -13.00
C VAL A 72 -7.97 -5.96 -14.04
N ALA A 73 -7.69 -7.23 -13.75
CA ALA A 73 -8.04 -8.32 -14.65
C ALA A 73 -9.56 -8.36 -14.96
N MET A 74 -10.40 -8.10 -13.95
CA MET A 74 -11.85 -8.00 -14.12
C MET A 74 -12.24 -6.82 -15.03
N MET A 75 -11.64 -5.64 -14.85
CA MET A 75 -11.87 -4.48 -15.71
C MET A 75 -11.51 -4.76 -17.18
N ILE A 76 -10.37 -5.40 -17.41
CA ILE A 76 -9.90 -5.77 -18.74
C ILE A 76 -10.80 -6.86 -19.36
N ALA A 77 -11.13 -7.90 -18.59
CA ALA A 77 -11.96 -9.01 -19.04
C ALA A 77 -13.38 -8.55 -19.40
N GLU A 78 -13.97 -7.70 -18.58
CA GLU A 78 -15.29 -7.10 -18.81
C GLU A 78 -15.33 -6.42 -20.17
N GLU A 79 -14.39 -5.52 -20.44
CA GLU A 79 -14.41 -4.75 -21.66
C GLU A 79 -14.11 -5.61 -22.89
N LEU A 80 -13.22 -6.59 -22.80
CA LEU A 80 -12.90 -7.46 -23.93
C LEU A 80 -13.92 -8.59 -24.18
N ASP A 81 -14.83 -8.88 -23.24
CA ASP A 81 -15.52 -10.19 -23.16
C ASP A 81 -14.52 -11.35 -23.14
N ALA A 82 -13.38 -11.16 -22.48
CA ALA A 82 -12.37 -12.20 -22.32
C ALA A 82 -12.73 -13.11 -21.13
N ARG A 83 -12.30 -14.38 -21.21
CA ARG A 83 -12.31 -15.24 -20.02
C ARG A 83 -11.29 -14.69 -19.04
N LEU A 84 -11.66 -14.55 -17.76
CA LEU A 84 -10.74 -14.03 -16.74
C LEU A 84 -9.45 -14.86 -16.64
N ALA A 85 -9.52 -16.17 -16.89
CA ALA A 85 -8.37 -17.09 -16.91
C ALA A 85 -7.40 -16.87 -18.10
N ASP A 86 -7.76 -16.05 -19.08
CA ASP A 86 -6.87 -15.64 -20.18
C ASP A 86 -6.23 -14.27 -19.95
N VAL A 87 -6.56 -13.58 -18.84
CA VAL A 87 -6.02 -12.26 -18.52
C VAL A 87 -4.91 -12.39 -17.49
N GLU A 88 -3.73 -11.88 -17.83
CA GLU A 88 -2.53 -11.87 -16.99
C GLU A 88 -2.14 -10.44 -16.64
N ILE A 89 -1.91 -10.19 -15.36
CA ILE A 89 -1.60 -8.86 -14.82
C ILE A 89 -0.22 -8.90 -14.13
N PRO A 90 0.89 -9.03 -14.88
CA PRO A 90 2.23 -8.95 -14.32
C PRO A 90 2.50 -7.55 -13.76
N LEU A 91 3.32 -7.45 -12.72
CA LEU A 91 3.73 -6.15 -12.16
C LEU A 91 4.78 -5.51 -13.07
N ALA A 92 4.69 -4.20 -13.26
CA ALA A 92 5.69 -3.46 -14.03
C ALA A 92 6.97 -3.22 -13.20
N GLU A 93 8.13 -3.27 -13.84
CA GLU A 93 9.39 -2.72 -13.31
C GLU A 93 9.26 -1.21 -13.02
N ALA A 94 10.22 -0.63 -12.31
CA ALA A 94 10.25 0.82 -12.10
C ALA A 94 10.30 1.58 -13.44
N ARG A 95 9.30 2.44 -13.66
CA ARG A 95 9.15 3.25 -14.86
C ARG A 95 10.03 4.49 -14.84
N SER A 96 10.33 5.05 -16.00
CA SER A 96 11.04 6.34 -16.15
C SER A 96 10.14 7.56 -15.97
N SER A 97 8.83 7.40 -16.18
CA SER A 97 7.83 8.48 -16.18
C SER A 97 6.44 7.93 -15.90
N GLY A 98 5.47 8.83 -15.72
CA GLY A 98 4.08 8.50 -15.41
C GLY A 98 3.89 8.13 -13.94
N ASN A 99 2.73 7.59 -13.62
CA ASN A 99 2.38 7.16 -12.28
C ASN A 99 2.81 5.70 -12.04
N GLN A 100 3.48 5.46 -10.93
CA GLN A 100 3.73 4.12 -10.39
C GLN A 100 3.76 4.18 -8.86
N PHE A 101 2.61 4.51 -8.28
CA PHE A 101 2.43 4.67 -6.85
C PHE A 101 1.27 3.82 -6.34
N THR A 102 1.49 3.06 -5.26
CA THR A 102 0.42 2.32 -4.57
C THR A 102 0.23 2.88 -3.17
N GLY A 103 -0.75 3.76 -2.97
CA GLY A 103 -1.07 4.34 -1.66
C GLY A 103 -2.29 5.27 -1.71
N GLY A 104 -2.69 5.82 -0.58
CA GLY A 104 -3.83 6.75 -0.46
C GLY A 104 -5.15 6.16 -0.96
N SER A 105 -5.30 4.83 -0.83
CA SER A 105 -6.44 4.08 -1.35
C SER A 105 -6.82 4.34 -2.83
N ASN A 106 -5.86 4.79 -3.67
CA ASN A 106 -6.18 5.33 -5.01
C ASN A 106 -6.34 4.28 -6.14
N SER A 107 -5.81 3.06 -5.97
CA SER A 107 -5.45 2.25 -7.14
C SER A 107 -6.64 1.82 -7.99
N VAL A 108 -7.78 1.48 -7.37
CA VAL A 108 -9.00 1.15 -8.12
C VAL A 108 -9.57 2.39 -8.80
N GLY A 109 -9.71 3.51 -8.08
CA GLY A 109 -10.25 4.76 -8.62
C GLY A 109 -9.44 5.29 -9.80
N SER A 110 -8.10 5.32 -9.68
CA SER A 110 -7.21 5.80 -10.75
C SER A 110 -7.16 4.88 -11.97
N LEU A 111 -7.26 3.56 -11.77
CA LEU A 111 -7.14 2.60 -12.88
C LEU A 111 -8.48 2.26 -13.55
N TYR A 112 -9.63 2.52 -12.92
CA TYR A 112 -10.93 2.08 -13.42
C TYR A 112 -11.26 2.64 -14.80
N GLY A 113 -11.13 3.96 -14.99
CA GLY A 113 -11.32 4.60 -16.30
C GLY A 113 -10.27 4.13 -17.32
N PRO A 114 -8.96 4.35 -17.07
CA PRO A 114 -7.89 4.00 -17.99
C PRO A 114 -7.86 2.53 -18.43
N ALA A 115 -7.97 1.57 -17.50
CA ALA A 115 -7.95 0.15 -17.83
C ALA A 115 -9.13 -0.23 -18.74
N ARG A 116 -10.31 0.32 -18.47
CA ARG A 116 -11.51 0.03 -19.28
C ARG A 116 -11.43 0.68 -20.66
N ALA A 117 -10.97 1.93 -20.76
CA ALA A 117 -10.77 2.61 -22.04
C ALA A 117 -9.73 1.88 -22.92
N LEU A 118 -8.62 1.43 -22.30
CA LEU A 118 -7.58 0.64 -22.95
C LEU A 118 -8.15 -0.66 -23.54
N ALA A 119 -8.91 -1.41 -22.74
CA ALA A 119 -9.51 -2.67 -23.15
C ALA A 119 -10.63 -2.50 -24.19
N ALA A 120 -11.45 -1.45 -24.08
CA ALA A 120 -12.48 -1.12 -25.08
C ALA A 120 -11.87 -0.76 -26.44
N THR A 121 -10.75 -0.02 -26.45
CA THR A 121 -9.98 0.28 -27.66
C THR A 121 -9.41 -1.00 -28.28
N ALA A 122 -8.84 -1.89 -27.46
CA ALA A 122 -8.31 -3.17 -27.93
C ALA A 122 -9.42 -4.05 -28.54
N ARG A 123 -10.59 -4.15 -27.88
CA ARG A 123 -11.79 -4.81 -28.43
C ARG A 123 -12.15 -4.27 -29.81
N ALA A 124 -12.20 -2.94 -29.95
CA ALA A 124 -12.58 -2.30 -31.20
C ALA A 124 -11.59 -2.61 -32.34
N LYS A 125 -10.28 -2.63 -32.06
CA LYS A 125 -9.25 -3.05 -33.02
C LYS A 125 -9.41 -4.51 -33.42
N LEU A 126 -9.61 -5.42 -32.45
CA LEU A 126 -9.80 -6.85 -32.72
C LEU A 126 -11.04 -7.12 -33.58
N VAL A 127 -12.18 -6.49 -33.27
CA VAL A 127 -13.40 -6.59 -34.09
C VAL A 127 -13.18 -6.04 -35.49
N THR A 128 -12.46 -4.93 -35.63
CA THR A 128 -12.15 -4.34 -36.94
C THR A 128 -11.24 -5.26 -37.76
N ALA A 129 -10.26 -5.91 -37.13
CA ALA A 129 -9.38 -6.88 -37.79
C ALA A 129 -10.16 -8.11 -38.30
N ALA A 130 -11.05 -8.65 -37.47
CA ALA A 130 -11.94 -9.75 -37.86
C ALA A 130 -12.89 -9.36 -39.00
N SER A 131 -13.48 -8.16 -38.93
CA SER A 131 -14.35 -7.61 -39.97
C SER A 131 -13.64 -7.53 -41.33
N ARG A 132 -12.41 -7.01 -41.35
CA ARG A 132 -11.57 -6.97 -42.57
C ARG A 132 -11.23 -8.37 -43.08
N ARG A 133 -10.90 -9.31 -42.19
CA ARG A 133 -10.56 -10.70 -42.56
C ARG A 133 -11.75 -11.44 -43.16
N TRP A 134 -12.95 -11.26 -42.61
CA TRP A 134 -14.14 -12.02 -42.99
C TRP A 134 -15.06 -11.33 -43.98
N HIS A 135 -14.80 -10.05 -44.28
CA HIS A 135 -15.66 -9.20 -45.12
C HIS A 135 -17.09 -9.10 -44.55
N VAL A 136 -17.20 -9.04 -43.21
CA VAL A 136 -18.48 -8.94 -42.48
C VAL A 136 -18.58 -7.55 -41.84
N PRO A 137 -19.75 -6.88 -41.86
CA PRO A 137 -19.92 -5.59 -41.19
C PRO A 137 -19.51 -5.66 -39.71
N PRO A 138 -18.68 -4.73 -39.21
CA PRO A 138 -18.10 -4.85 -37.87
C PRO A 138 -19.15 -4.77 -36.76
N LYS A 139 -20.28 -4.08 -37.00
CA LYS A 139 -21.43 -4.02 -36.07
C LYS A 139 -22.16 -5.35 -35.91
N ALA A 140 -21.99 -6.30 -36.85
CA ALA A 140 -22.58 -7.63 -36.77
C ALA A 140 -21.69 -8.63 -36.02
N LEU A 141 -20.43 -8.27 -35.75
CA LEU A 141 -19.50 -9.09 -34.98
C LEU A 141 -19.64 -8.80 -33.48
N ARG A 142 -19.43 -9.84 -32.68
CA ARG A 142 -19.43 -9.74 -31.20
C ARG A 142 -18.17 -10.35 -30.62
N THR A 143 -17.77 -9.91 -29.43
CA THR A 143 -16.72 -10.55 -28.64
C THR A 143 -17.32 -11.47 -27.60
N ARG A 144 -16.68 -12.62 -27.38
CA ARG A 144 -17.07 -13.59 -26.35
C ARG A 144 -15.93 -14.59 -26.12
N ASP A 145 -15.70 -14.96 -24.87
CA ASP A 145 -14.79 -16.04 -24.47
C ASP A 145 -13.37 -15.89 -25.08
N THR A 146 -12.86 -14.65 -25.09
CA THR A 146 -11.53 -14.31 -25.67
C THR A 146 -11.45 -14.53 -27.20
N MET A 147 -12.58 -14.37 -27.90
CA MET A 147 -12.70 -14.52 -29.35
C MET A 147 -13.61 -13.44 -29.95
N VAL A 148 -13.43 -13.16 -31.24
CA VAL A 148 -14.44 -12.49 -32.07
C VAL A 148 -15.31 -13.56 -32.74
N VAL A 149 -16.62 -13.33 -32.77
CA VAL A 149 -17.64 -14.27 -33.27
C VAL A 149 -18.51 -13.56 -34.31
N ALA A 150 -18.66 -14.19 -35.48
CA ALA A 150 -19.55 -13.73 -36.54
C ALA A 150 -20.98 -14.29 -36.38
N PRO A 151 -22.00 -13.68 -37.03
CA PRO A 151 -23.38 -14.18 -36.98
C PRO A 151 -23.55 -15.61 -37.50
N ASP A 152 -22.74 -15.99 -38.49
CA ASP A 152 -22.74 -17.31 -39.13
C ASP A 152 -21.96 -18.39 -38.35
N GLY A 153 -21.46 -18.05 -37.16
CA GLY A 153 -20.74 -18.98 -36.28
C GLY A 153 -19.23 -19.03 -36.49
N ARG A 154 -18.66 -18.33 -37.50
CA ARG A 154 -17.20 -18.22 -37.61
C ARG A 154 -16.60 -17.55 -36.38
N THR A 155 -15.44 -18.02 -35.95
CA THR A 155 -14.73 -17.48 -34.79
C THR A 155 -13.25 -17.26 -35.09
N ALA A 156 -12.65 -16.29 -34.41
CA ALA A 156 -11.21 -16.05 -34.41
C ALA A 156 -10.78 -15.68 -32.98
N THR A 157 -9.72 -16.32 -32.50
CA THR A 157 -9.11 -15.96 -31.21
C THR A 157 -8.52 -14.56 -31.31
N PHE A 158 -8.48 -13.82 -30.20
CA PHE A 158 -7.81 -12.52 -30.17
C PHE A 158 -6.34 -12.63 -30.61
N GLY A 159 -5.63 -13.68 -30.17
CA GLY A 159 -4.26 -13.98 -30.57
C GLY A 159 -4.09 -14.13 -32.08
N SER A 160 -5.05 -14.79 -32.78
CA SER A 160 -4.99 -14.92 -34.24
C SER A 160 -5.23 -13.61 -35.00
N LEU A 161 -5.77 -12.59 -34.34
CA LEU A 161 -6.07 -11.28 -34.90
C LEU A 161 -5.04 -10.22 -34.49
N THR A 162 -4.20 -10.49 -33.50
CA THR A 162 -3.39 -9.47 -32.79
C THR A 162 -2.50 -8.65 -33.73
N ALA A 163 -1.74 -9.31 -34.62
CA ALA A 163 -0.85 -8.62 -35.55
C ALA A 163 -1.60 -7.71 -36.54
N ALA A 164 -2.77 -8.13 -37.00
CA ALA A 164 -3.62 -7.31 -37.86
C ALA A 164 -4.26 -6.16 -37.08
N ALA A 165 -4.72 -6.43 -35.86
CA ALA A 165 -5.33 -5.44 -34.97
C ALA A 165 -4.34 -4.35 -34.54
N ALA A 166 -3.07 -4.68 -34.29
CA ALA A 166 -2.02 -3.72 -33.94
C ALA A 166 -1.83 -2.63 -35.01
N ARG A 167 -2.04 -2.95 -36.29
CA ARG A 167 -1.94 -2.00 -37.41
C ARG A 167 -3.18 -1.11 -37.60
N ILE A 168 -4.23 -1.28 -36.79
CA ILE A 168 -5.46 -0.52 -36.91
C ILE A 168 -5.34 0.77 -36.09
N HIS A 169 -5.29 1.90 -36.80
CA HIS A 169 -5.19 3.23 -36.20
C HIS A 169 -6.57 3.81 -35.88
N ARG A 170 -7.56 3.57 -36.74
CA ARG A 170 -8.96 4.00 -36.57
C ARG A 170 -9.88 2.78 -36.56
N PRO A 171 -10.36 2.33 -35.38
CA PRO A 171 -11.32 1.24 -35.28
C PRO A 171 -12.66 1.58 -35.95
N ALA A 172 -13.36 0.55 -36.45
CA ALA A 172 -14.65 0.69 -37.13
C ALA A 172 -15.87 0.56 -36.19
N VAL A 173 -15.63 0.39 -34.89
CA VAL A 173 -16.65 0.34 -33.82
C VAL A 173 -16.22 1.23 -32.66
N SER A 174 -17.16 1.57 -31.78
CA SER A 174 -16.90 2.42 -30.61
C SER A 174 -15.77 1.87 -29.73
N THR A 175 -14.92 2.78 -29.30
CA THR A 175 -13.84 2.58 -28.33
C THR A 175 -14.28 2.91 -26.90
N ASP A 176 -15.55 3.25 -26.70
CA ASP A 176 -16.07 3.62 -25.39
C ASP A 176 -16.19 2.38 -24.49
N PRO A 177 -15.89 2.52 -23.19
CA PRO A 177 -16.18 1.49 -22.20
C PRO A 177 -17.68 1.13 -22.17
N LYS A 178 -17.99 -0.14 -21.86
CA LYS A 178 -19.38 -0.61 -21.74
C LYS A 178 -20.13 0.14 -20.62
N PRO A 179 -21.40 0.50 -20.78
CA PRO A 179 -22.18 1.03 -19.66
C PRO A 179 -22.33 -0.01 -18.54
N ALA A 180 -22.46 0.43 -17.29
CA ALA A 180 -22.59 -0.45 -16.12
C ALA A 180 -23.73 -1.49 -16.25
N SER A 181 -24.82 -1.13 -16.93
CA SER A 181 -25.94 -2.03 -17.21
C SER A 181 -25.58 -3.24 -18.07
N ARG A 182 -24.41 -3.24 -18.72
CA ARG A 182 -23.89 -4.36 -19.52
C ARG A 182 -22.78 -5.13 -18.83
N HIS A 183 -22.39 -4.76 -17.61
CA HIS A 183 -21.33 -5.44 -16.89
C HIS A 183 -21.73 -6.87 -16.49
N ARG A 184 -20.83 -7.83 -16.73
CA ARG A 184 -21.00 -9.26 -16.44
C ARG A 184 -19.99 -9.78 -15.42
N VAL A 185 -18.85 -9.13 -15.29
CA VAL A 185 -17.71 -9.46 -14.44
C VAL A 185 -17.52 -8.39 -13.36
N ILE A 186 -17.45 -7.10 -13.73
CA ILE A 186 -17.37 -6.00 -12.76
C ILE A 186 -18.62 -6.03 -11.87
N GLY A 187 -18.42 -5.87 -10.55
CA GLY A 187 -19.52 -5.93 -9.58
C GLY A 187 -19.95 -7.36 -9.20
N ARG A 188 -19.30 -8.40 -9.74
CA ARG A 188 -19.57 -9.79 -9.35
C ARG A 188 -18.53 -10.31 -8.36
N PRO A 189 -18.95 -10.96 -7.26
CA PRO A 189 -18.03 -11.60 -6.32
C PRO A 189 -17.09 -12.58 -7.04
N THR A 190 -15.80 -12.26 -7.05
CA THR A 190 -14.80 -13.01 -7.84
C THR A 190 -13.61 -13.40 -6.95
N SER A 191 -13.24 -14.67 -6.99
CA SER A 191 -12.04 -15.18 -6.28
C SER A 191 -10.77 -14.64 -6.92
N ARG A 192 -9.67 -14.57 -6.17
CA ARG A 192 -8.42 -14.03 -6.71
C ARG A 192 -7.88 -14.88 -7.85
N ILE A 193 -7.37 -14.23 -8.89
CA ILE A 193 -6.77 -14.91 -10.06
C ILE A 193 -5.49 -15.68 -9.71
N ASP A 194 -4.83 -15.29 -8.61
CA ASP A 194 -3.58 -15.86 -8.11
C ASP A 194 -3.79 -16.80 -6.89
N ALA A 195 -5.04 -17.06 -6.49
CA ALA A 195 -5.35 -17.81 -5.27
C ALA A 195 -4.69 -19.19 -5.27
N ARG A 196 -4.76 -19.92 -6.41
CA ARG A 196 -4.18 -21.27 -6.53
C ARG A 196 -2.67 -21.24 -6.35
N ASP A 197 -1.98 -20.22 -6.85
CA ASP A 197 -0.53 -20.13 -6.72
C ASP A 197 -0.10 -19.80 -5.30
N ILE A 198 -0.87 -18.98 -4.59
CA ILE A 198 -0.63 -18.70 -3.16
C ILE A 198 -0.78 -19.98 -2.33
N VAL A 199 -1.92 -20.68 -2.43
CA VAL A 199 -2.20 -21.84 -1.55
C VAL A 199 -1.38 -23.09 -1.88
N THR A 200 -0.72 -23.13 -3.04
CA THR A 200 0.18 -24.22 -3.44
C THR A 200 1.66 -23.89 -3.28
N GLY A 201 2.00 -22.68 -2.80
CA GLY A 201 3.39 -22.23 -2.66
C GLY A 201 4.10 -21.94 -4.00
N ARG A 202 3.35 -21.79 -5.10
CA ARG A 202 3.91 -21.41 -6.40
C ARG A 202 4.12 -19.90 -6.54
N ALA A 203 3.32 -19.08 -5.85
CA ALA A 203 3.52 -17.64 -5.82
C ALA A 203 4.92 -17.32 -5.28
N LYS A 204 5.66 -16.46 -5.98
CA LYS A 204 7.04 -16.09 -5.61
C LYS A 204 7.07 -14.70 -4.98
N TYR A 205 7.74 -14.62 -3.84
CA TYR A 205 8.10 -13.40 -3.13
C TYR A 205 9.61 -13.15 -3.28
N THR A 206 10.11 -12.02 -2.83
CA THR A 206 11.53 -11.66 -3.01
C THR A 206 12.47 -12.68 -2.37
N GLY A 207 12.11 -13.22 -1.20
CA GLY A 207 12.90 -14.26 -0.52
C GLY A 207 13.06 -15.55 -1.33
N ASP A 208 12.08 -15.88 -2.18
CA ASP A 208 12.05 -17.12 -2.97
C ASP A 208 12.90 -17.06 -4.24
N LEU A 209 13.33 -15.86 -4.66
CA LEU A 209 14.01 -15.67 -5.93
C LEU A 209 15.39 -16.33 -5.96
N ALA A 210 15.66 -17.12 -6.99
CA ALA A 210 16.98 -17.69 -7.26
C ALA A 210 17.74 -16.77 -8.23
N VAL A 211 18.24 -15.63 -7.75
CA VAL A 211 19.10 -14.75 -8.54
C VAL A 211 20.53 -15.29 -8.54
N ALA A 212 21.12 -15.43 -9.73
CA ALA A 212 22.45 -16.02 -9.89
C ALA A 212 23.50 -15.26 -9.06
N GLY A 213 24.29 -16.00 -8.27
CA GLY A 213 25.34 -15.44 -7.43
C GLY A 213 24.86 -14.73 -6.16
N ALA A 214 23.55 -14.50 -5.96
CA ALA A 214 23.04 -13.80 -4.78
C ALA A 214 23.26 -14.61 -3.50
N LYS A 215 24.01 -14.02 -2.57
CA LYS A 215 24.34 -14.64 -1.28
C LYS A 215 23.41 -14.15 -0.16
N PRO A 216 22.88 -15.05 0.69
CA PRO A 216 22.16 -14.67 1.90
C PRO A 216 22.92 -13.66 2.76
N THR A 217 22.21 -12.62 3.18
CA THR A 217 22.77 -11.48 3.90
C THR A 217 21.85 -11.05 5.05
N VAL A 218 22.43 -10.82 6.22
CA VAL A 218 21.74 -10.28 7.41
C VAL A 218 22.58 -9.16 8.02
N VAL A 219 21.97 -8.35 8.89
CA VAL A 219 22.64 -7.20 9.52
C VAL A 219 22.61 -7.34 11.04
N ALA A 220 23.74 -7.12 11.70
CA ALA A 220 23.79 -6.84 13.14
C ALA A 220 23.48 -5.36 13.36
N ARG A 221 22.45 -5.07 14.16
CA ARG A 221 21.95 -3.71 14.41
C ARG A 221 22.24 -3.23 15.84
N PRO A 222 22.33 -1.92 16.07
CA PRO A 222 22.55 -1.37 17.41
C PRO A 222 21.38 -1.68 18.36
N PRO A 223 21.59 -1.78 19.67
CA PRO A 223 20.51 -1.96 20.64
C PRO A 223 19.50 -0.81 20.70
N THR A 224 19.95 0.42 20.41
CA THR A 224 19.13 1.64 20.40
C THR A 224 18.94 2.16 18.98
N LEU A 225 17.80 2.77 18.70
CA LEU A 225 17.50 3.41 17.42
C LEU A 225 18.53 4.47 17.04
N GLY A 226 19.06 4.40 15.81
CA GLY A 226 20.09 5.33 15.30
C GLY A 226 21.47 5.18 15.96
N GLY A 227 21.71 4.11 16.74
CA GLY A 227 23.02 3.81 17.28
C GLY A 227 24.06 3.54 16.19
N LYS A 228 25.33 3.73 16.50
CA LYS A 228 26.42 3.62 15.51
C LYS A 228 27.49 2.63 15.97
N VAL A 229 28.14 1.96 15.02
CA VAL A 229 29.30 1.11 15.32
C VAL A 229 30.44 1.99 15.84
N ARG A 230 30.82 1.81 17.11
CA ARG A 230 32.00 2.47 17.71
C ARG A 230 33.27 1.69 17.39
N SER A 231 33.23 0.38 17.61
CA SER A 231 34.30 -0.55 17.25
C SER A 231 33.72 -1.90 16.85
N LEU A 232 34.48 -2.63 16.03
CA LEU A 232 34.13 -3.96 15.53
C LEU A 232 35.39 -4.83 15.50
N ASP A 233 35.34 -5.98 16.16
CA ASP A 233 36.21 -7.13 15.91
C ASP A 233 35.36 -8.21 15.21
N ASP A 234 35.64 -8.43 13.93
CA ASP A 234 34.92 -9.38 13.06
C ASP A 234 35.72 -10.64 12.76
N ARG A 235 36.89 -10.85 13.38
CA ARG A 235 37.78 -11.99 13.07
C ARG A 235 37.10 -13.33 13.26
N ALA A 236 36.40 -13.50 14.39
CA ALA A 236 35.65 -14.72 14.68
C ALA A 236 34.55 -14.98 13.64
N ALA A 237 33.83 -13.93 13.22
CA ALA A 237 32.80 -14.03 12.19
C ALA A 237 33.40 -14.42 10.84
N ARG A 238 34.49 -13.77 10.41
CA ARG A 238 35.18 -14.05 9.13
C ARG A 238 35.78 -15.45 9.06
N ALA A 239 36.18 -16.02 10.20
CA ALA A 239 36.74 -17.37 10.27
C ALA A 239 35.68 -18.48 10.16
N LEU A 240 34.38 -18.16 10.27
CA LEU A 240 33.33 -19.16 10.18
C LEU A 240 33.14 -19.67 8.74
N PRO A 241 32.85 -20.98 8.57
CA PRO A 241 32.59 -21.54 7.26
C PRO A 241 31.47 -20.82 6.50
N GLY A 242 31.70 -20.59 5.21
CA GLY A 242 30.72 -20.02 4.29
C GLY A 242 30.48 -18.52 4.42
N VAL A 243 31.30 -17.79 5.19
CA VAL A 243 31.28 -16.32 5.25
C VAL A 243 32.09 -15.73 4.11
N HIS A 244 31.46 -14.85 3.33
CA HIS A 244 32.06 -14.22 2.16
C HIS A 244 32.47 -12.77 2.42
N ALA A 245 31.70 -12.05 3.24
CA ALA A 245 32.00 -10.67 3.57
C ALA A 245 31.39 -10.27 4.92
N VAL A 246 32.11 -9.40 5.62
CA VAL A 246 31.58 -8.59 6.73
C VAL A 246 31.77 -7.13 6.34
N VAL A 247 30.67 -6.38 6.27
CA VAL A 247 30.62 -5.03 5.72
C VAL A 247 29.97 -4.09 6.73
N ARG A 248 30.64 -2.97 7.04
CA ARG A 248 30.00 -1.89 7.81
C ARG A 248 29.10 -1.07 6.90
N ILE A 249 27.88 -0.82 7.36
CA ILE A 249 26.92 0.11 6.76
C ILE A 249 26.44 1.09 7.83
N GLU A 250 25.73 2.14 7.44
CA GLU A 250 25.23 3.14 8.40
C GLU A 250 24.38 2.50 9.52
N GLY A 251 23.49 1.58 9.14
CA GLY A 251 22.58 0.89 10.07
C GLY A 251 23.17 -0.28 10.85
N GLY A 252 24.47 -0.58 10.71
CA GLY A 252 25.12 -1.69 11.43
C GLY A 252 26.21 -2.43 10.67
N VAL A 253 26.31 -3.74 10.90
CA VAL A 253 27.32 -4.61 10.27
C VAL A 253 26.64 -5.76 9.54
N ALA A 254 26.72 -5.75 8.21
CA ALA A 254 26.18 -6.80 7.36
C ALA A 254 27.13 -7.99 7.26
N VAL A 255 26.57 -9.19 7.23
CA VAL A 255 27.27 -10.46 7.02
C VAL A 255 26.68 -11.13 5.79
N VAL A 256 27.53 -11.42 4.82
CA VAL A 256 27.19 -12.11 3.57
C VAL A 256 27.74 -13.53 3.65
N ALA A 257 26.89 -14.55 3.50
CA ALA A 257 27.28 -15.95 3.66
C ALA A 257 26.60 -16.89 2.64
N ASP A 258 26.97 -18.18 2.64
CA ASP A 258 26.38 -19.18 1.73
C ASP A 258 24.92 -19.51 2.02
N THR A 259 24.52 -19.44 3.28
CA THR A 259 23.16 -19.72 3.75
C THR A 259 22.74 -18.67 4.78
N PHE A 260 21.44 -18.47 4.98
CA PHE A 260 20.96 -17.61 6.09
C PHE A 260 21.43 -18.14 7.45
N HIS A 261 21.54 -19.46 7.62
CA HIS A 261 22.11 -20.06 8.84
C HIS A 261 23.55 -19.62 9.09
N HIS A 262 24.42 -19.70 8.06
CA HIS A 262 25.80 -19.19 8.18
C HIS A 262 25.82 -17.69 8.44
N ALA A 263 24.95 -16.92 7.77
CA ALA A 263 24.88 -15.46 7.94
C ALA A 263 24.50 -15.09 9.38
N PHE A 264 23.49 -15.76 9.97
CA PHE A 264 23.09 -15.54 11.36
C PHE A 264 24.17 -15.97 12.35
N LYS A 265 24.76 -17.15 12.20
CA LYS A 265 25.86 -17.61 13.07
C LYS A 265 27.03 -16.63 13.08
N ALA A 266 27.41 -16.14 11.90
CA ALA A 266 28.52 -15.20 11.78
C ALA A 266 28.17 -13.80 12.27
N ARG A 267 26.92 -13.34 12.06
CA ARG A 267 26.42 -12.10 12.68
C ARG A 267 26.53 -12.16 14.21
N ASP A 268 26.13 -13.28 14.80
CA ASP A 268 26.13 -13.46 16.27
C ASP A 268 27.55 -13.62 16.84
N ALA A 269 28.54 -13.97 16.01
CA ALA A 269 29.96 -14.02 16.37
C ALA A 269 30.68 -12.66 16.29
N LEU A 270 30.04 -11.61 15.77
CA LEU A 270 30.62 -10.27 15.72
C LEU A 270 30.74 -9.69 17.12
N ARG A 271 31.90 -9.12 17.44
CA ARG A 271 32.11 -8.36 18.67
C ARG A 271 32.03 -6.88 18.35
N ILE A 272 30.88 -6.28 18.66
CA ILE A 272 30.57 -4.89 18.31
C ILE A 272 30.36 -4.09 19.59
N THR A 273 31.06 -2.96 19.68
CA THR A 273 30.71 -1.93 20.66
C THR A 273 29.92 -0.85 19.94
N TRP A 274 28.77 -0.48 20.50
CA TRP A 274 27.86 0.51 19.94
C TRP A 274 27.99 1.84 20.67
N SER A 275 27.98 2.93 19.92
CA SER A 275 27.62 4.24 20.46
C SER A 275 26.09 4.33 20.52
N PRO A 276 25.51 4.82 21.63
CA PRO A 276 24.07 4.97 21.76
C PRO A 276 23.53 5.92 20.68
N GLY A 277 22.31 5.64 20.23
CA GLY A 277 21.61 6.48 19.29
C GLY A 277 21.01 7.73 19.94
N PRO A 278 20.50 8.68 19.14
CA PRO A 278 19.99 9.96 19.62
C PRO A 278 18.80 9.84 20.59
N LEU A 279 18.09 8.70 20.59
CA LEU A 279 16.93 8.46 21.44
C LEU A 279 17.27 7.67 22.72
N ALA A 280 18.54 7.36 23.00
CA ALA A 280 18.93 6.44 24.09
C ALA A 280 18.47 6.88 25.51
N ALA A 281 18.15 8.15 25.69
CA ALA A 281 17.64 8.68 26.96
C ALA A 281 16.10 8.73 27.03
N LEU A 282 15.38 8.31 25.98
CA LEU A 282 13.93 8.44 25.90
C LEU A 282 13.18 7.16 26.24
N SER A 283 12.06 7.35 26.92
CA SER A 283 11.03 6.38 27.22
C SER A 283 9.67 6.83 26.69
N ASP A 284 8.69 5.92 26.62
CA ASP A 284 7.33 6.30 26.23
C ASP A 284 6.73 7.38 27.13
N ALA A 285 7.05 7.36 28.44
CA ALA A 285 6.53 8.35 29.38
C ALA A 285 6.95 9.77 29.00
N GLU A 286 8.22 9.93 28.60
CA GLU A 286 8.75 11.21 28.15
C GLU A 286 8.20 11.62 26.78
N VAL A 287 8.06 10.67 25.84
CA VAL A 287 7.44 10.94 24.54
C VAL A 287 6.00 11.43 24.71
N ARG A 288 5.21 10.75 25.55
CA ARG A 288 3.83 11.16 25.85
C ARG A 288 3.76 12.53 26.52
N ALA A 289 4.64 12.82 27.48
CA ALA A 289 4.70 14.13 28.12
C ALA A 289 5.01 15.25 27.12
N ARG A 290 5.97 15.03 26.21
CA ARG A 290 6.30 15.97 25.13
C ARG A 290 5.14 16.18 24.17
N LEU A 291 4.46 15.11 23.74
CA LEU A 291 3.31 15.20 22.84
C LEU A 291 2.15 15.97 23.50
N ARG A 292 1.81 15.65 24.75
CA ARG A 292 0.77 16.36 25.51
C ARG A 292 1.07 17.86 25.64
N ALA A 293 2.34 18.23 25.80
CA ALA A 293 2.76 19.63 25.84
C ALA A 293 2.72 20.31 24.46
N ALA A 294 2.96 19.55 23.38
CA ALA A 294 2.95 20.05 22.01
C ALA A 294 1.54 20.23 21.42
N VAL A 295 0.49 19.64 22.02
CA VAL A 295 -0.89 19.84 21.51
C VAL A 295 -1.30 21.31 21.67
N PRO A 296 -1.72 21.98 20.59
CA PRO A 296 -2.23 23.35 20.65
C PRO A 296 -3.34 23.54 21.69
N PRO A 297 -3.48 24.73 22.28
CA PRO A 297 -4.55 25.01 23.22
C PRO A 297 -5.92 25.01 22.51
N LEU A 298 -6.95 24.45 23.15
CA LEU A 298 -8.33 24.38 22.63
C LEU A 298 -9.04 25.74 22.49
N GLY A 299 -8.42 26.85 22.89
CA GLY A 299 -9.08 28.15 23.00
C GLY A 299 -10.12 28.23 24.12
N THR A 300 -10.82 29.37 24.20
CA THR A 300 -11.82 29.67 25.23
C THR A 300 -13.14 28.94 24.94
N PRO A 301 -13.76 28.25 25.92
CA PRO A 301 -15.09 27.65 25.74
C PRO A 301 -16.15 28.71 25.43
N LEU A 302 -17.14 28.35 24.60
CA LEU A 302 -18.28 29.23 24.32
C LEU A 302 -19.17 29.40 25.57
N LEU A 303 -19.46 30.65 25.94
CA LEU A 303 -20.34 30.99 27.07
C LEU A 303 -21.75 30.41 26.84
N GLY A 304 -22.41 29.97 27.92
CA GLY A 304 -23.77 29.42 27.85
C GLY A 304 -23.87 28.03 27.20
N THR A 305 -22.75 27.36 26.92
CA THR A 305 -22.72 26.01 26.33
C THR A 305 -22.13 24.98 27.31
N ARG A 306 -22.63 23.74 27.26
CA ARG A 306 -22.06 22.62 28.02
C ARG A 306 -20.94 21.98 27.20
N GLN A 307 -19.86 21.61 27.88
CA GLN A 307 -18.68 21.03 27.26
C GLN A 307 -18.63 19.52 27.46
N VAL A 308 -18.28 18.81 26.39
CA VAL A 308 -17.95 17.37 26.39
C VAL A 308 -16.63 17.21 25.67
N GLY A 309 -15.74 16.34 26.15
CA GLY A 309 -14.44 16.19 25.53
C GLY A 309 -13.50 15.28 26.31
N GLY A 310 -12.26 15.25 25.88
CA GLY A 310 -11.22 14.45 26.51
C GLY A 310 -9.87 14.60 25.83
N GLU A 311 -8.86 14.03 26.48
CA GLU A 311 -7.54 13.83 25.89
C GLU A 311 -7.37 12.35 25.51
N PHE A 312 -6.64 12.08 24.44
CA PHE A 312 -6.42 10.73 23.94
C PHE A 312 -4.96 10.50 23.57
N GLU A 313 -4.43 9.32 23.88
CA GLU A 313 -3.05 8.92 23.65
C GLU A 313 -3.03 7.67 22.77
N PHE A 314 -2.24 7.69 21.69
CA PHE A 314 -2.01 6.52 20.84
C PHE A 314 -0.52 6.22 20.78
N ALA A 315 -0.15 4.97 21.10
CA ALA A 315 1.22 4.49 21.02
C ALA A 315 1.74 4.38 19.57
N PHE A 316 3.05 4.21 19.43
CA PHE A 316 3.65 3.75 18.18
C PHE A 316 3.13 2.37 17.80
N VAL A 317 3.01 2.08 16.50
CA VAL A 317 2.55 0.76 16.02
C VAL A 317 3.42 0.29 14.85
N GLY A 318 3.93 -0.92 14.95
CA GLY A 318 4.63 -1.60 13.85
C GLY A 318 3.66 -2.06 12.76
N HIS A 319 4.11 -2.05 11.50
CA HIS A 319 3.33 -2.57 10.38
C HIS A 319 3.16 -4.09 10.43
N ALA A 320 4.20 -4.77 10.92
CA ALA A 320 4.26 -6.22 11.11
C ALA A 320 3.70 -7.07 9.95
N PRO A 321 4.06 -6.82 8.68
CA PRO A 321 3.68 -7.72 7.58
C PRO A 321 4.26 -9.12 7.82
N MET A 322 3.56 -10.18 7.40
CA MET A 322 4.03 -11.56 7.62
C MET A 322 5.36 -11.84 6.92
N GLU A 323 5.55 -11.32 5.71
CA GLU A 323 6.85 -11.28 5.05
C GLU A 323 7.69 -10.12 5.62
N VAL A 324 8.85 -10.42 6.17
CA VAL A 324 9.85 -9.42 6.58
C VAL A 324 10.45 -8.73 5.36
N LEU A 325 11.03 -7.55 5.56
CA LEU A 325 11.71 -6.86 4.47
C LEU A 325 12.86 -7.70 3.90
N THR A 326 12.78 -7.89 2.59
CA THR A 326 13.74 -8.66 1.83
C THR A 326 14.01 -7.93 0.52
N ALA A 327 15.27 -7.86 0.13
CA ALA A 327 15.70 -7.30 -1.15
C ALA A 327 16.88 -8.11 -1.71
N VAL A 328 16.87 -8.36 -3.01
CA VAL A 328 18.05 -8.86 -3.73
C VAL A 328 18.67 -7.69 -4.47
N ALA A 329 19.99 -7.54 -4.41
CA ALA A 329 20.72 -6.48 -5.12
C ALA A 329 22.01 -7.01 -5.74
N ASP A 330 22.19 -6.75 -7.03
CA ASP A 330 23.44 -6.95 -7.78
C ASP A 330 23.94 -5.56 -8.25
N VAL A 331 24.86 -4.98 -7.50
CA VAL A 331 25.48 -3.70 -7.83
C VAL A 331 26.88 -3.96 -8.39
N ARG A 332 27.06 -3.55 -9.64
CA ARG A 332 28.31 -3.63 -10.40
C ARG A 332 28.83 -2.21 -10.67
N GLU A 333 30.00 -2.12 -11.29
CA GLU A 333 30.66 -0.84 -11.57
C GLU A 333 29.81 0.12 -12.41
N HIS A 334 29.03 -0.40 -13.36
CA HIS A 334 28.27 0.41 -14.32
C HIS A 334 26.76 0.11 -14.36
N SER A 335 26.27 -0.72 -13.44
CA SER A 335 24.86 -1.11 -13.39
C SER A 335 24.45 -1.60 -12.02
N ALA A 336 23.19 -1.39 -11.66
CA ALA A 336 22.58 -2.01 -10.50
C ALA A 336 21.25 -2.67 -10.87
N GLU A 337 21.01 -3.86 -10.34
CA GLU A 337 19.74 -4.56 -10.48
C GLU A 337 19.22 -4.98 -9.12
N ILE A 338 17.96 -4.63 -8.84
CA ILE A 338 17.36 -4.78 -7.51
C ILE A 338 15.98 -5.42 -7.65
N TRP A 339 15.69 -6.44 -6.85
CA TRP A 339 14.41 -7.11 -6.77
C TRP A 339 13.84 -6.94 -5.37
N PHE A 340 12.69 -6.29 -5.25
CA PHE A 340 11.94 -6.20 -4.00
C PHE A 340 10.49 -5.77 -4.24
N SER A 341 9.64 -5.91 -3.23
CA SER A 341 8.28 -5.38 -3.26
C SER A 341 8.26 -3.92 -2.80
N SER A 342 7.76 -3.02 -3.66
CA SER A 342 7.76 -1.57 -3.44
C SER A 342 6.45 -0.91 -3.88
N GLN A 343 5.92 -0.02 -3.06
CA GLN A 343 4.81 0.87 -3.43
C GLN A 343 5.28 2.16 -4.12
N THR A 344 6.58 2.44 -4.10
CA THR A 344 7.26 3.65 -4.61
C THR A 344 8.54 3.29 -5.40
N PRO A 345 8.45 2.42 -6.42
CA PRO A 345 9.63 1.87 -7.08
C PRO A 345 10.49 2.90 -7.85
N MET A 346 9.90 4.00 -8.34
CA MET A 346 10.64 5.06 -9.02
C MET A 346 11.53 5.83 -8.04
N ASP A 347 10.96 6.27 -6.91
CA ASP A 347 11.71 6.94 -5.82
C ASP A 347 12.86 6.05 -5.30
N ALA A 348 12.59 4.74 -5.20
CA ALA A 348 13.59 3.77 -4.80
C ALA A 348 14.75 3.67 -5.82
N ARG A 349 14.44 3.62 -7.11
CA ARG A 349 15.46 3.62 -8.18
C ARG A 349 16.35 4.86 -8.07
N ASP A 350 15.75 6.04 -7.93
CA ASP A 350 16.48 7.31 -7.92
C ASP A 350 17.34 7.45 -6.66
N THR A 351 16.83 7.01 -5.50
CA THR A 351 17.62 6.93 -4.27
C THR A 351 18.77 5.94 -4.40
N ILE A 352 18.53 4.74 -4.94
CA ILE A 352 19.58 3.72 -5.14
C ILE A 352 20.65 4.24 -6.12
N ALA A 353 20.24 4.92 -7.19
CA ALA A 353 21.15 5.56 -8.14
C ALA A 353 22.08 6.56 -7.43
N SER A 354 21.50 7.45 -6.61
CA SER A 354 22.24 8.43 -5.81
C SER A 354 23.26 7.77 -4.87
N VAL A 355 22.84 6.83 -4.01
CA VAL A 355 23.74 6.21 -3.02
C VAL A 355 24.79 5.28 -3.63
N THR A 356 24.52 4.73 -4.81
CA THR A 356 25.49 3.91 -5.54
C THR A 356 26.39 4.74 -6.46
N GLY A 357 26.07 6.01 -6.71
CA GLY A 357 26.79 6.88 -7.65
C GLY A 357 26.57 6.50 -9.12
N LEU A 358 25.49 5.78 -9.41
CA LEU A 358 25.11 5.39 -10.77
C LEU A 358 24.05 6.37 -11.30
N PRO A 359 23.99 6.64 -12.61
CA PRO A 359 22.84 7.33 -13.19
C PRO A 359 21.59 6.44 -13.09
N ALA A 360 20.41 7.04 -12.92
CA ALA A 360 19.14 6.31 -12.77
C ALA A 360 18.85 5.34 -13.93
N SER A 361 19.27 5.68 -15.15
CA SER A 361 19.16 4.81 -16.34
C SER A 361 19.99 3.52 -16.27
N LYS A 362 20.91 3.40 -15.30
CA LYS A 362 21.72 2.20 -15.05
C LYS A 362 21.23 1.42 -13.82
N VAL A 363 20.13 1.83 -13.22
CA VAL A 363 19.51 1.14 -12.08
C VAL A 363 18.18 0.53 -12.53
N ARG A 364 18.09 -0.79 -12.52
CA ARG A 364 16.85 -1.53 -12.78
C ARG A 364 16.23 -2.00 -11.46
N VAL A 365 14.95 -1.71 -11.27
CA VAL A 365 14.17 -2.14 -10.11
C VAL A 365 13.02 -3.03 -10.58
N HIS A 366 13.10 -4.29 -10.21
CA HIS A 366 12.06 -5.30 -10.42
C HIS A 366 11.08 -5.26 -9.25
N VAL A 367 9.81 -5.00 -9.54
CA VAL A 367 8.76 -4.92 -8.52
C VAL A 367 8.13 -6.30 -8.31
N LEU A 368 8.25 -6.81 -7.09
CA LEU A 368 7.73 -8.13 -6.72
C LEU A 368 6.47 -8.01 -5.88
N ARG A 369 5.70 -9.10 -5.85
CA ARG A 369 4.63 -9.30 -4.86
C ARG A 369 5.19 -9.19 -3.44
N GLY A 370 4.43 -8.56 -2.55
CA GLY A 370 4.73 -8.50 -1.11
C GLY A 370 3.77 -9.35 -0.28
N GLY A 371 4.27 -9.95 0.80
CA GLY A 371 3.48 -10.67 1.81
C GLY A 371 2.93 -9.72 2.88
N GLY A 372 2.23 -8.68 2.43
CA GLY A 372 1.76 -7.57 3.26
C GLY A 372 2.63 -6.32 3.10
N SER A 373 2.04 -5.18 3.45
CA SER A 373 2.75 -3.90 3.57
C SER A 373 2.16 -3.04 4.68
N PHE A 374 0.85 -2.77 4.60
CA PHE A 374 0.15 -1.87 5.52
C PHE A 374 0.75 -0.45 5.56
N GLY A 375 1.50 -0.08 4.52
CA GLY A 375 2.26 1.17 4.40
C GLY A 375 3.78 1.00 4.55
N ARG A 376 4.27 -0.14 5.08
CA ARG A 376 5.70 -0.41 5.27
C ARG A 376 6.54 -0.29 4.00
N ARG A 377 5.97 -0.70 2.86
CA ARG A 377 6.61 -0.73 1.54
C ARG A 377 6.42 0.54 0.72
N LEU A 378 5.85 1.60 1.30
CA LEU A 378 6.02 2.98 0.80
C LEU A 378 7.47 3.46 0.94
N THR A 379 8.25 2.74 1.74
CA THR A 379 9.66 2.96 1.96
C THR A 379 10.47 1.75 1.51
N TYR A 380 11.75 1.97 1.23
CA TYR A 380 12.63 1.04 0.50
C TYR A 380 14.02 0.96 1.14
N ASP A 381 14.10 1.15 2.45
CA ASP A 381 15.31 1.11 3.25
C ASP A 381 16.09 -0.21 3.12
N ALA A 382 15.41 -1.35 3.17
CA ALA A 382 16.07 -2.65 2.96
C ALA A 382 16.68 -2.81 1.55
N ALA A 383 16.11 -2.17 0.53
CA ALA A 383 16.65 -2.19 -0.83
C ALA A 383 17.89 -1.30 -0.97
N VAL A 384 17.88 -0.13 -0.32
CA VAL A 384 19.05 0.75 -0.21
C VAL A 384 20.18 0.06 0.55
N GLU A 385 19.90 -0.58 1.69
CA GLU A 385 20.90 -1.36 2.42
C GLU A 385 21.45 -2.51 1.57
N ALA A 386 20.59 -3.26 0.87
CA ALA A 386 21.03 -4.34 -0.01
C ALA A 386 21.96 -3.84 -1.12
N ALA A 387 21.64 -2.70 -1.74
CA ALA A 387 22.48 -2.09 -2.77
C ALA A 387 23.85 -1.67 -2.22
N LEU A 388 23.90 -1.02 -1.06
CA LEU A 388 25.15 -0.61 -0.40
C LEU A 388 26.00 -1.81 0.01
N VAL A 389 25.38 -2.86 0.56
CA VAL A 389 26.07 -4.09 0.93
C VAL A 389 26.60 -4.83 -0.31
N SER A 390 25.80 -4.92 -1.39
CA SER A 390 26.21 -5.50 -2.67
C SER A 390 27.45 -4.81 -3.24
N LYS A 391 27.42 -3.47 -3.29
CA LYS A 391 28.52 -2.62 -3.76
C LYS A 391 29.79 -2.84 -2.94
N ALA A 392 29.68 -2.81 -1.62
CA ALA A 392 30.82 -2.94 -0.72
C ALA A 392 31.40 -4.37 -0.68
N ALA A 393 30.53 -5.40 -0.74
CA ALA A 393 30.94 -6.79 -0.80
C ALA A 393 31.41 -7.24 -2.20
N ARG A 394 31.19 -6.41 -3.23
CA ARG A 394 31.45 -6.68 -4.65
C ARG A 394 30.82 -7.99 -5.12
N ARG A 395 29.56 -8.22 -4.73
CA ARG A 395 28.81 -9.42 -5.12
C ARG A 395 27.30 -9.23 -4.95
N PRO A 396 26.47 -9.99 -5.70
CA PRO A 396 25.04 -10.00 -5.48
C PRO A 396 24.69 -10.50 -4.07
N VAL A 397 23.70 -9.87 -3.44
CA VAL A 397 23.25 -10.20 -2.08
C VAL A 397 21.73 -10.36 -2.03
N LYS A 398 21.26 -11.29 -1.21
CA LYS A 398 19.86 -11.45 -0.80
C LYS A 398 19.77 -11.06 0.67
N LEU A 399 19.47 -9.79 0.91
CA LEU A 399 19.33 -9.23 2.25
C LEU A 399 17.93 -9.53 2.79
N MET A 400 17.87 -10.06 4.01
CA MET A 400 16.64 -10.28 4.76
C MET A 400 16.79 -9.66 6.15
N TRP A 401 15.84 -8.83 6.54
CA TRP A 401 15.73 -8.38 7.92
C TRP A 401 15.21 -9.52 8.78
N SER A 402 15.77 -9.71 9.98
CA SER A 402 15.11 -10.61 10.94
C SER A 402 13.79 -9.98 11.40
N ARG A 403 12.86 -10.79 11.95
CA ARG A 403 11.63 -10.24 12.53
C ARG A 403 11.94 -9.21 13.63
N ALA A 404 12.96 -9.48 14.45
CA ALA A 404 13.38 -8.55 15.48
C ALA A 404 13.88 -7.23 14.90
N ASP A 405 14.63 -7.25 13.79
CA ASP A 405 15.07 -6.03 13.11
C ASP A 405 13.88 -5.27 12.51
N ASP A 406 12.96 -5.97 11.84
CA ASP A 406 11.76 -5.37 11.22
C ASP A 406 10.86 -4.67 12.24
N MET A 407 10.80 -5.19 13.47
CA MET A 407 10.00 -4.57 14.53
C MET A 407 10.75 -3.49 15.31
N ARG A 408 12.03 -3.73 15.64
CA ARG A 408 12.79 -2.82 16.50
C ARG A 408 13.40 -1.63 15.77
N HIS A 409 13.68 -1.81 14.48
CA HIS A 409 14.33 -0.80 13.64
C HIS A 409 13.48 -0.39 12.43
N GLY A 410 12.41 -1.14 12.14
CA GLY A 410 11.53 -0.82 11.04
C GLY A 410 10.73 0.44 11.31
N ARG A 411 10.22 1.02 10.22
CA ARG A 411 9.33 2.17 10.30
C ARG A 411 8.04 1.83 11.03
N MET A 412 7.52 2.79 11.79
CA MET A 412 6.32 2.63 12.62
C MET A 412 5.34 3.81 12.47
N ARG A 413 4.06 3.55 12.73
CA ARG A 413 3.05 4.61 12.88
C ARG A 413 3.49 5.56 14.01
N PRO A 414 3.45 6.88 13.83
CA PRO A 414 3.77 7.82 14.89
C PRO A 414 2.84 7.68 16.11
N ALA A 415 3.40 7.86 17.30
CA ALA A 415 2.60 8.12 18.49
C ALA A 415 1.96 9.51 18.40
N SER A 416 0.75 9.66 18.95
CA SER A 416 0.00 10.91 18.92
C SER A 416 -0.76 11.18 20.21
N HIS A 417 -1.02 12.47 20.46
CA HIS A 417 -1.83 12.97 21.56
C HIS A 417 -2.91 13.91 21.01
N HIS A 418 -4.14 13.72 21.44
CA HIS A 418 -5.30 14.47 20.95
C HIS A 418 -5.99 15.17 22.12
N ARG A 419 -6.57 16.33 21.86
CA ARG A 419 -7.48 17.06 22.74
C ARG A 419 -8.72 17.42 21.95
N ILE A 420 -9.88 16.98 22.43
CA ILE A 420 -11.15 17.27 21.77
C ILE A 420 -12.08 17.97 22.75
N ARG A 421 -12.78 19.00 22.27
CA ARG A 421 -13.88 19.67 22.98
C ARG A 421 -15.05 19.90 22.03
N ALA A 422 -16.21 19.39 22.42
CA ALA A 422 -17.50 19.70 21.82
C ALA A 422 -18.31 20.59 22.76
N SER A 423 -18.78 21.72 22.25
CA SER A 423 -19.69 22.63 22.93
C SER A 423 -21.11 22.39 22.44
N HIS A 424 -22.05 22.19 23.34
CA HIS A 424 -23.46 21.97 22.99
C HIS A 424 -24.41 22.88 23.76
N ALA A 425 -25.45 23.33 23.06
CA ALA A 425 -26.53 24.18 23.57
C ALA A 425 -27.84 23.83 22.86
N GLY A 426 -28.97 23.89 23.57
CA GLY A 426 -30.29 23.58 22.99
C GLY A 426 -30.37 22.19 22.34
N GLY A 427 -29.68 21.19 22.89
CA GLY A 427 -29.65 19.83 22.36
C GLY A 427 -28.83 19.63 21.08
N ARG A 428 -28.03 20.63 20.67
CA ARG A 428 -27.22 20.59 19.44
C ARG A 428 -25.75 20.89 19.70
N VAL A 429 -24.85 20.31 18.91
CA VAL A 429 -23.42 20.64 18.92
C VAL A 429 -23.20 21.92 18.13
N VAL A 430 -22.77 22.98 18.81
CA VAL A 430 -22.55 24.31 18.23
C VAL A 430 -21.09 24.59 17.91
N ALA A 431 -20.16 23.86 18.55
CA ALA A 431 -18.76 23.84 18.17
C ALA A 431 -18.11 22.48 18.46
N PHE A 432 -17.15 22.08 17.64
CA PHE A 432 -16.34 20.87 17.80
C PHE A 432 -14.89 21.20 17.44
N THR A 433 -13.99 21.15 18.43
CA THR A 433 -12.58 21.47 18.27
C THR A 433 -11.73 20.23 18.53
N HIS A 434 -10.83 19.89 17.61
CA HIS A 434 -9.90 18.77 17.71
C HIS A 434 -8.47 19.27 17.50
N MET A 435 -7.70 19.36 18.58
CA MET A 435 -6.27 19.66 18.55
C MET A 435 -5.46 18.37 18.66
N THR A 436 -4.36 18.26 17.92
CA THR A 436 -3.50 17.07 17.96
C THR A 436 -2.02 17.44 18.07
N ALA A 437 -1.19 16.50 18.48
CA ALA A 437 0.23 16.52 18.22
C ALA A 437 0.70 15.10 17.92
N SER A 438 1.58 14.95 16.94
CA SER A 438 2.20 13.67 16.59
C SER A 438 3.72 13.77 16.61
N VAL A 439 4.38 12.62 16.73
CA VAL A 439 5.82 12.56 16.51
C VAL A 439 6.08 12.79 15.02
N SER A 440 7.03 13.67 14.71
CA SER A 440 7.57 13.87 13.37
C SER A 440 9.03 13.41 13.31
N GLU A 441 9.48 12.97 12.15
CA GLU A 441 10.85 12.49 11.98
C GLU A 441 11.81 13.69 11.90
N SER A 442 12.71 13.84 12.87
CA SER A 442 13.63 15.00 12.97
C SER A 442 14.94 14.82 12.20
N TYR A 443 15.04 13.79 11.35
CA TYR A 443 16.31 13.34 10.78
C TYR A 443 16.80 14.18 9.59
N GLU A 444 16.07 15.20 9.13
CA GLU A 444 16.26 15.68 7.76
C GLU A 444 17.26 16.83 7.57
N LYS A 445 18.27 16.54 6.73
CA LYS A 445 18.93 17.52 5.86
C LYS A 445 17.97 17.86 4.70
N PRO A 446 17.92 19.12 4.22
CA PRO A 446 17.11 19.49 3.05
C PRO A 446 17.54 18.67 1.83
N GLY A 447 16.63 17.90 1.22
CA GLY A 447 16.88 17.20 -0.06
C GLY A 447 16.44 15.75 -0.20
N VAL A 448 15.85 15.10 0.82
CA VAL A 448 15.33 13.70 0.75
C VAL A 448 13.78 13.65 0.78
N THR A 449 13.13 14.81 0.71
CA THR A 449 11.67 14.95 0.70
C THR A 449 11.09 14.72 -0.69
N ALA A 450 10.91 13.44 -1.02
CA ALA A 450 9.86 12.98 -1.93
C ALA A 450 9.61 11.50 -1.63
N GLN A 451 9.08 11.20 -0.45
CA GLN A 451 8.63 9.85 -0.12
C GLN A 451 7.17 9.70 -0.53
N GLY A 452 6.94 9.08 -1.69
CA GLY A 452 5.69 8.39 -1.99
C GLY A 452 4.48 9.25 -2.31
N GLY A 453 4.61 10.28 -3.14
CA GLY A 453 3.47 10.97 -3.75
C GLY A 453 2.51 11.68 -2.78
N VAL A 454 2.74 11.55 -1.48
CA VAL A 454 2.23 12.39 -0.41
C VAL A 454 3.41 13.23 0.01
N THR A 455 3.45 14.47 -0.44
CA THR A 455 4.35 15.47 0.07
C THR A 455 4.21 15.55 1.59
N THR A 456 5.14 14.93 2.33
CA THR A 456 5.46 15.28 3.72
C THR A 456 6.34 16.53 3.78
N THR A 457 6.35 17.37 2.72
CA THR A 457 6.82 18.75 2.81
C THR A 457 5.85 19.55 3.64
N GLY A 458 5.91 19.38 4.96
CA GLY A 458 5.07 20.10 5.89
C GLY A 458 3.57 19.86 5.65
N VAL A 459 2.96 19.06 6.53
CA VAL A 459 1.68 19.53 7.07
C VAL A 459 2.00 20.91 7.63
N ARG A 460 1.80 21.97 6.83
CA ARG A 460 1.85 23.33 7.32
C ARG A 460 0.88 23.35 8.49
N ALA A 461 1.41 23.66 9.67
CA ALA A 461 0.61 24.22 10.75
C ALA A 461 -0.26 25.34 10.13
N GLY A 462 -1.58 25.16 10.14
CA GLY A 462 -2.54 26.13 9.61
C GLY A 462 -3.40 25.73 8.39
N GLY A 463 -3.73 24.44 8.19
CA GLY A 463 -4.73 23.99 7.21
C GLY A 463 -5.59 22.83 7.74
N PRO A 464 -6.83 22.64 7.25
CA PRO A 464 -7.78 21.66 7.80
C PRO A 464 -7.18 20.25 7.82
N LEU A 465 -7.37 19.54 8.93
CA LEU A 465 -6.85 18.19 9.14
C LEU A 465 -7.55 17.21 8.19
N PRO A 466 -6.92 16.10 7.75
CA PRO A 466 -7.54 15.15 6.82
C PRO A 466 -8.91 14.57 7.25
N SER A 467 -9.27 14.64 8.54
CA SER A 467 -10.61 14.27 9.03
C SER A 467 -11.69 15.36 8.92
N ASP A 468 -11.37 16.55 8.39
CA ASP A 468 -12.27 17.72 8.22
C ASP A 468 -13.32 17.54 7.11
N SER A 469 -13.68 16.30 6.75
CA SER A 469 -14.72 16.01 5.76
C SER A 469 -16.12 16.51 6.16
N GLY A 470 -16.27 17.18 7.30
CA GLY A 470 -17.56 17.63 7.78
C GLY A 470 -18.51 16.45 7.97
N LEU A 471 -17.99 15.26 8.31
CA LEU A 471 -18.77 14.03 8.49
C LEU A 471 -20.09 14.29 9.25
N TYR A 472 -19.97 15.09 10.31
CA TYR A 472 -21.07 15.60 11.11
C TYR A 472 -21.42 17.05 10.80
N ASN A 473 -22.72 17.35 10.85
CA ASN A 473 -23.34 18.66 10.87
C ASN A 473 -23.27 19.26 12.27
N PHE A 474 -22.05 19.37 12.79
CA PHE A 474 -21.75 20.21 13.94
C PHE A 474 -21.63 21.67 13.48
N GLY A 475 -21.76 22.61 14.40
CA GLY A 475 -21.61 24.04 14.12
C GLY A 475 -20.21 24.41 13.68
N SER A 476 -19.49 25.24 14.44
CA SER A 476 -18.10 25.56 14.10
C SER A 476 -17.21 24.34 14.33
N VAL A 477 -16.53 23.86 13.30
CA VAL A 477 -15.50 22.81 13.42
C VAL A 477 -14.13 23.46 13.26
N SER A 478 -13.21 23.14 14.17
CA SER A 478 -11.85 23.68 14.13
C SER A 478 -10.82 22.65 14.60
N GLY A 479 -9.59 22.79 14.11
CA GLY A 479 -8.47 21.97 14.53
C GLY A 479 -7.14 22.62 14.21
N ASP A 480 -6.12 22.16 14.91
CA ASP A 480 -4.72 22.54 14.71
C ASP A 480 -3.82 21.39 15.18
N SER A 481 -2.58 21.37 14.70
CA SER A 481 -1.62 20.31 14.99
C SER A 481 -0.27 20.86 15.44
N GLY A 482 0.23 20.32 16.54
CA GLY A 482 1.62 20.44 16.96
C GLY A 482 2.45 19.24 16.50
N SER A 483 3.76 19.29 16.71
CA SER A 483 4.64 18.15 16.47
C SER A 483 5.78 18.06 17.46
N VAL A 484 6.27 16.85 17.69
CA VAL A 484 7.50 16.57 18.45
C VAL A 484 8.49 15.91 17.49
N GLY A 485 9.54 16.64 17.10
CA GLY A 485 10.61 16.09 16.28
C GLY A 485 11.44 15.07 17.08
N LEU A 486 11.46 13.81 16.62
CA LEU A 486 12.32 12.75 17.15
C LEU A 486 13.05 12.03 16.00
N ALA A 487 14.27 11.57 16.26
CA ALA A 487 15.04 10.72 15.36
C ALA A 487 14.51 9.26 15.34
N MET A 488 13.20 9.11 15.22
CA MET A 488 12.45 7.85 15.20
C MET A 488 12.16 7.47 13.73
N PRO A 489 12.35 6.21 13.31
CA PRO A 489 11.98 5.78 11.96
C PRO A 489 10.45 5.71 11.85
N LEU A 490 9.83 6.72 11.26
CA LEU A 490 8.37 6.79 11.12
C LEU A 490 7.92 6.33 9.74
N GLY A 491 6.68 5.88 9.62
CA GLY A 491 6.10 5.54 8.33
C GLY A 491 4.58 5.61 8.38
N ALA A 492 3.99 5.85 7.22
CA ALA A 492 2.54 5.73 7.06
C ALA A 492 2.13 4.29 7.35
N TRP A 493 1.25 4.12 8.33
CA TRP A 493 0.57 2.87 8.63
C TRP A 493 -0.87 2.97 8.12
N ARG A 494 -1.51 1.86 7.78
CA ARG A 494 -2.84 1.83 7.13
C ARG A 494 -3.85 2.81 7.79
N SER A 495 -4.40 3.74 6.99
CA SER A 495 -5.30 4.83 7.42
C SER A 495 -4.60 6.01 8.10
N VAL A 496 -3.28 6.09 7.99
CA VAL A 496 -2.39 7.19 8.37
C VAL A 496 -2.85 7.85 9.69
N ASP A 497 -3.23 9.12 9.66
CA ASP A 497 -3.70 9.86 10.83
C ASP A 497 -5.19 9.62 11.10
N SER A 498 -6.00 9.37 10.04
CA SER A 498 -7.45 9.12 10.12
C SER A 498 -7.80 8.02 11.12
N GLY A 499 -6.98 6.96 11.21
CA GLY A 499 -7.17 5.86 12.16
C GLY A 499 -7.23 6.33 13.62
N THR A 500 -6.30 7.19 14.04
CA THR A 500 -6.26 7.70 15.43
C THR A 500 -7.26 8.84 15.64
N MET A 501 -7.35 9.75 14.67
CA MET A 501 -8.23 10.91 14.74
C MET A 501 -9.69 10.51 14.84
N ARG A 502 -10.17 9.67 13.91
CA ARG A 502 -11.57 9.22 13.91
C ARG A 502 -11.89 8.40 15.14
N THR A 503 -10.96 7.58 15.64
CA THR A 503 -11.17 6.82 16.89
C THR A 503 -11.45 7.77 18.05
N ALA A 504 -10.64 8.80 18.24
CA ALA A 504 -10.85 9.80 19.29
C ALA A 504 -12.17 10.56 19.10
N GLU A 505 -12.48 10.99 17.87
CA GLU A 505 -13.72 11.69 17.53
C GLU A 505 -14.97 10.84 17.82
N GLU A 506 -15.00 9.58 17.38
CA GLU A 506 -16.15 8.69 17.56
C GLU A 506 -16.43 8.35 19.04
N ILE A 507 -15.41 8.36 19.89
CA ILE A 507 -15.60 8.25 21.34
C ILE A 507 -16.25 9.52 21.90
N VAL A 508 -15.82 10.70 21.45
CA VAL A 508 -16.45 11.96 21.86
C VAL A 508 -17.88 12.07 21.33
N VAL A 509 -18.17 11.56 20.13
CA VAL A 509 -19.55 11.49 19.59
C VAL A 509 -20.46 10.68 20.50
N ASP A 510 -20.01 9.52 20.99
CA ASP A 510 -20.76 8.74 22.00
C ASP A 510 -20.91 9.48 23.33
N ASP A 511 -19.87 10.20 23.77
CA ASP A 511 -19.94 11.02 24.98
C ASP A 511 -20.94 12.18 24.86
N ILE A 512 -21.06 12.80 23.67
CA ILE A 512 -22.04 13.85 23.38
C ILE A 512 -23.45 13.27 23.41
N ALA A 513 -23.69 12.16 22.70
CA ALA A 513 -24.99 11.51 22.69
C ALA A 513 -25.43 11.18 24.13
N ARG A 514 -24.52 10.63 24.95
CA ARG A 514 -24.77 10.35 26.35
C ARG A 514 -25.04 11.61 27.18
N SER A 515 -24.30 12.70 26.97
CA SER A 515 -24.52 13.96 27.72
C SER A 515 -25.89 14.58 27.44
N LEU A 516 -26.44 14.30 26.24
CA LEU A 516 -27.76 14.72 25.78
C LEU A 516 -28.87 13.71 26.10
N GLY A 517 -28.55 12.56 26.71
CA GLY A 517 -29.53 11.50 26.98
C GLY A 517 -30.07 10.82 25.71
N GLN A 518 -29.29 10.82 24.63
CA GLN A 518 -29.67 10.27 23.32
C GLN A 518 -28.96 8.94 23.04
N ASP A 519 -29.64 8.06 22.31
CA ASP A 519 -29.01 6.87 21.73
C ASP A 519 -27.92 7.30 20.71
N PRO A 520 -26.71 6.71 20.75
CA PRO A 520 -25.59 7.16 19.93
C PRO A 520 -25.77 6.87 18.43
N VAL A 521 -26.57 5.88 18.03
CA VAL A 521 -26.90 5.67 16.60
C VAL A 521 -27.94 6.68 16.14
N ALA A 522 -28.98 6.93 16.95
CA ALA A 522 -29.97 7.98 16.67
C ALA A 522 -29.34 9.38 16.59
N PHE A 523 -28.37 9.67 17.47
CA PHE A 523 -27.61 10.93 17.43
C PHE A 523 -26.80 11.06 16.13
N ARG A 524 -26.06 10.01 15.73
CA ARG A 524 -25.35 10.02 14.44
C ARG A 524 -26.30 10.21 13.27
N ARG A 525 -27.45 9.52 13.26
CA ARG A 525 -28.45 9.63 12.18
C ARG A 525 -28.93 11.07 11.96
N THR A 526 -29.12 11.86 13.02
CA THR A 526 -29.57 13.25 12.93
C THR A 526 -28.45 14.25 12.67
N THR A 527 -27.19 13.87 12.88
CA THR A 527 -26.04 14.76 12.77
C THR A 527 -25.17 14.49 11.56
N LEU A 528 -25.10 13.30 10.98
CA LEU A 528 -24.30 13.04 9.78
C LEU A 528 -24.75 13.93 8.61
N ARG A 529 -23.82 14.42 7.78
CA ARG A 529 -24.14 15.27 6.60
C ARG A 529 -24.58 14.45 5.38
N GLY A 530 -23.80 13.44 5.02
CA GLY A 530 -23.97 12.65 3.79
C GLY A 530 -25.16 11.69 3.84
N LYS A 531 -25.93 11.61 2.75
CA LYS A 531 -27.00 10.59 2.60
C LYS A 531 -26.42 9.17 2.57
N ALA A 532 -25.32 8.97 1.84
CA ALA A 532 -24.62 7.68 1.77
C ALA A 532 -24.11 7.24 3.15
N VAL A 533 -23.49 8.15 3.91
CA VAL A 533 -23.01 7.87 5.27
C VAL A 533 -24.14 7.47 6.21
N ARG A 534 -25.29 8.14 6.14
CA ARG A 534 -26.49 7.73 6.90
C ARG A 534 -27.00 6.35 6.47
N ALA A 535 -26.98 6.05 5.17
CA ALA A 535 -27.42 4.76 4.66
C ALA A 535 -26.53 3.60 5.13
N VAL A 536 -25.20 3.76 5.14
CA VAL A 536 -24.30 2.74 5.71
C VAL A 536 -24.50 2.60 7.23
N LEU A 537 -24.71 3.71 7.96
CA LEU A 537 -25.03 3.66 9.39
C LEU A 537 -26.29 2.83 9.65
N ASP A 538 -27.37 3.12 8.92
CA ASP A 538 -28.65 2.44 9.08
C ASP A 538 -28.53 0.96 8.72
N GLN A 539 -27.84 0.62 7.62
CA GLN A 539 -27.59 -0.77 7.22
C GLN A 539 -26.82 -1.55 8.30
N ALA A 540 -25.74 -0.97 8.86
CA ALA A 540 -24.95 -1.62 9.89
C ALA A 540 -25.72 -1.77 11.21
N ALA A 541 -26.53 -0.77 11.58
CA ALA A 541 -27.37 -0.81 12.77
C ALA A 541 -28.48 -1.86 12.66
N GLU A 542 -29.15 -1.95 11.51
CA GLU A 542 -30.20 -2.94 11.25
C GLU A 542 -29.64 -4.37 11.27
N ALA A 543 -28.62 -4.65 10.45
CA ALA A 543 -28.01 -5.98 10.36
C ALA A 543 -27.30 -6.42 11.65
N GLY A 544 -26.78 -5.46 12.41
CA GLY A 544 -26.20 -5.70 13.73
C GLY A 544 -27.24 -5.82 14.85
N HIS A 545 -28.52 -5.55 14.59
CA HIS A 545 -29.57 -5.44 15.60
C HIS A 545 -29.16 -4.50 16.74
N TRP A 546 -28.79 -3.26 16.40
CA TRP A 546 -28.36 -2.25 17.36
C TRP A 546 -29.39 -2.05 18.47
N GLY A 547 -28.90 -1.92 19.71
CA GLY A 547 -29.72 -1.59 20.87
C GLY A 547 -30.40 -2.80 21.51
N ARG A 548 -30.19 -4.02 20.99
CA ARG A 548 -30.72 -5.22 21.63
C ARG A 548 -30.12 -5.43 23.02
N SER A 549 -30.88 -6.09 23.90
CA SER A 549 -30.38 -6.48 25.22
C SER A 549 -29.22 -7.47 25.09
N MET A 550 -28.19 -7.28 25.91
CA MET A 550 -27.00 -8.13 25.96
C MET A 550 -26.68 -8.51 27.42
N PRO A 551 -25.98 -9.63 27.66
CA PRO A 551 -25.52 -9.99 28.99
C PRO A 551 -24.62 -8.91 29.61
N ALA A 552 -24.60 -8.83 30.94
CA ALA A 552 -23.68 -7.95 31.65
C ALA A 552 -22.21 -8.25 31.25
N GLY A 553 -21.41 -7.19 31.10
CA GLY A 553 -20.04 -7.30 30.58
C GLY A 553 -19.97 -7.55 29.06
N GLN A 554 -21.06 -7.37 28.32
CA GLN A 554 -21.06 -7.36 26.86
C GLN A 554 -21.80 -6.13 26.35
N ALA A 555 -21.37 -5.58 25.21
CA ALA A 555 -22.08 -4.48 24.58
C ALA A 555 -21.81 -4.37 23.08
N GLN A 556 -22.65 -3.58 22.42
CA GLN A 556 -22.43 -3.09 21.06
C GLN A 556 -21.79 -1.70 21.08
N GLY A 557 -20.87 -1.46 20.14
CA GLY A 557 -20.37 -0.14 19.78
C GLY A 557 -20.58 0.15 18.29
N MET A 558 -20.72 1.42 17.94
CA MET A 558 -20.89 1.89 16.57
C MET A 558 -19.89 3.02 16.28
N ALA A 559 -19.38 3.05 15.06
CA ALA A 559 -18.65 4.18 14.52
C ALA A 559 -18.81 4.28 13.00
N VAL A 560 -18.61 5.47 12.45
CA VAL A 560 -18.66 5.73 11.01
C VAL A 560 -17.40 6.44 10.52
N HIS A 561 -17.12 6.31 9.23
CA HIS A 561 -16.01 7.00 8.59
C HIS A 561 -16.32 7.27 7.10
N GLU A 562 -15.80 8.37 6.58
CA GLU A 562 -15.89 8.76 5.17
C GLU A 562 -14.56 9.37 4.74
N GLU A 563 -13.96 8.79 3.71
CA GLU A 563 -12.70 9.23 3.10
C GLU A 563 -12.56 8.58 1.71
N TYR A 564 -11.66 9.08 0.86
CA TYR A 564 -11.33 8.51 -0.45
C TYR A 564 -12.54 8.35 -1.41
N GLY A 565 -13.56 9.21 -1.27
CA GLY A 565 -14.81 9.10 -2.04
C GLY A 565 -15.64 7.86 -1.66
N SER A 566 -15.49 7.37 -0.44
CA SER A 566 -16.19 6.18 0.09
C SER A 566 -16.59 6.41 1.54
N CYS A 567 -17.60 5.66 2.00
CA CYS A 567 -18.02 5.70 3.40
C CYS A 567 -18.31 4.32 3.96
N VAL A 568 -18.15 4.18 5.28
CA VAL A 568 -18.34 2.93 5.99
C VAL A 568 -18.94 3.18 7.37
N ALA A 569 -19.78 2.25 7.83
CA ALA A 569 -20.19 2.14 9.22
C ALA A 569 -19.75 0.77 9.76
N CYS A 570 -19.35 0.73 11.03
CA CYS A 570 -18.95 -0.49 11.71
C CYS A 570 -19.69 -0.62 13.03
N LEU A 571 -20.39 -1.74 13.21
CA LEU A 571 -20.93 -2.20 14.48
C LEU A 571 -20.07 -3.35 15.00
N VAL A 572 -19.69 -3.27 16.28
CA VAL A 572 -18.92 -4.30 16.98
C VAL A 572 -19.72 -4.80 18.17
N GLU A 573 -19.69 -6.10 18.40
CA GLU A 573 -20.05 -6.69 19.68
C GLU A 573 -18.79 -7.16 20.41
N ILE A 574 -18.70 -6.84 21.68
CA ILE A 574 -17.55 -7.20 22.52
C ILE A 574 -18.00 -7.90 23.79
N ASP A 575 -17.21 -8.89 24.20
CA ASP A 575 -17.26 -9.54 25.49
C ASP A 575 -16.07 -9.07 26.34
N VAL A 576 -16.37 -8.40 27.45
CA VAL A 576 -15.41 -7.88 28.42
C VAL A 576 -15.70 -8.38 29.83
N ARG A 577 -16.36 -9.54 29.95
CA ARG A 577 -16.54 -10.20 31.26
C ARG A 577 -15.21 -10.47 31.96
N ASP A 578 -14.14 -10.62 31.18
CA ASP A 578 -12.76 -10.44 31.63
C ASP A 578 -12.16 -9.18 30.95
N PRO A 579 -12.12 -8.02 31.63
CA PRO A 579 -11.59 -6.79 31.06
C PRO A 579 -10.10 -6.85 30.69
N LYS A 580 -9.34 -7.81 31.22
CA LYS A 580 -7.93 -8.02 30.83
C LYS A 580 -7.80 -8.82 29.53
N ASN A 581 -8.86 -9.52 29.13
CA ASN A 581 -8.90 -10.32 27.90
C ASN A 581 -10.17 -10.02 27.09
N PRO A 582 -10.38 -8.76 26.67
CA PRO A 582 -11.55 -8.38 25.90
C PRO A 582 -11.55 -9.12 24.55
N ARG A 583 -12.74 -9.55 24.12
CA ARG A 583 -12.91 -10.27 22.85
C ARG A 583 -14.05 -9.70 22.03
N VAL A 584 -13.73 -9.29 20.82
CA VAL A 584 -14.75 -8.94 19.82
C VAL A 584 -15.37 -10.22 19.28
N THR A 585 -16.69 -10.36 19.38
CA THR A 585 -17.43 -11.59 19.06
C THR A 585 -18.11 -11.51 17.69
N LYS A 586 -18.57 -10.31 17.31
CA LYS A 586 -19.20 -10.03 16.01
C LYS A 586 -18.78 -8.66 15.49
N VAL A 587 -18.63 -8.57 14.17
CA VAL A 587 -18.44 -7.32 13.43
C VAL A 587 -19.43 -7.27 12.28
N VAL A 588 -20.11 -6.14 12.10
CA VAL A 588 -20.94 -5.83 10.94
C VAL A 588 -20.42 -4.55 10.33
N MET A 589 -20.03 -4.59 9.07
CA MET A 589 -19.62 -3.41 8.32
C MET A 589 -20.53 -3.20 7.13
N ALA A 590 -21.01 -1.97 6.95
CA ALA A 590 -21.67 -1.54 5.72
C ALA A 590 -20.78 -0.52 5.01
N ALA A 591 -20.55 -0.68 3.72
CA ALA A 591 -19.62 0.16 2.96
C ALA A 591 -20.20 0.57 1.61
N ASP A 592 -20.15 1.87 1.32
CA ASP A 592 -20.43 2.44 0.01
C ASP A 592 -19.11 2.95 -0.59
N VAL A 593 -18.72 2.35 -1.71
CA VAL A 593 -17.49 2.67 -2.46
C VAL A 593 -17.80 3.07 -3.89
N GLY A 594 -19.04 3.46 -4.18
CA GLY A 594 -19.55 3.56 -5.54
C GLY A 594 -19.57 2.19 -6.22
N THR A 595 -18.86 2.05 -7.35
CA THR A 595 -18.75 0.75 -8.03
C THR A 595 -17.77 -0.20 -7.31
N ALA A 596 -18.28 -1.20 -6.61
CA ALA A 596 -17.44 -2.26 -6.04
C ALA A 596 -16.94 -3.21 -7.14
N VAL A 597 -15.77 -2.95 -7.73
CA VAL A 597 -15.23 -3.74 -8.85
C VAL A 597 -15.22 -5.24 -8.55
N ASN A 598 -14.69 -5.63 -7.38
CA ASN A 598 -14.78 -6.99 -6.84
C ASN A 598 -15.36 -6.95 -5.42
N PRO A 599 -16.67 -7.21 -5.23
CA PRO A 599 -17.30 -7.18 -3.91
C PRO A 599 -16.66 -8.15 -2.91
N ARG A 600 -16.19 -9.33 -3.37
CA ARG A 600 -15.50 -10.30 -2.50
C ARG A 600 -14.13 -9.81 -2.05
N GLY A 601 -13.42 -9.10 -2.93
CA GLY A 601 -12.15 -8.46 -2.58
C GLY A 601 -12.35 -7.33 -1.56
N LEU A 602 -13.41 -6.54 -1.73
CA LEU A 602 -13.79 -5.49 -0.80
C LEU A 602 -14.15 -6.05 0.59
N GLU A 603 -14.96 -7.11 0.64
CA GLU A 603 -15.26 -7.84 1.87
C GLU A 603 -13.97 -8.28 2.59
N ALA A 604 -13.02 -8.89 1.88
CA ALA A 604 -11.74 -9.30 2.45
C ALA A 604 -10.92 -8.11 2.98
N GLN A 605 -10.95 -6.96 2.29
CA GLN A 605 -10.29 -5.74 2.76
C GLN A 605 -10.91 -5.19 4.05
N LEU A 606 -12.24 -5.25 4.18
CA LEU A 606 -12.98 -4.86 5.39
C LEU A 606 -12.71 -5.83 6.55
N MET A 607 -12.61 -7.13 6.29
CA MET A 607 -12.20 -8.13 7.30
C MET A 607 -10.82 -7.79 7.87
N GLY A 608 -9.84 -7.49 7.01
CA GLY A 608 -8.52 -7.06 7.46
C GLY A 608 -8.57 -5.79 8.30
N ALA A 609 -9.36 -4.80 7.86
CA ALA A 609 -9.53 -3.54 8.58
C ALA A 609 -10.19 -3.70 9.96
N ALA A 610 -11.10 -4.67 10.11
CA ALA A 610 -11.67 -5.02 11.41
C ALA A 610 -10.59 -5.56 12.36
N VAL A 611 -9.73 -6.47 11.88
CA VAL A 611 -8.62 -7.02 12.69
C VAL A 611 -7.59 -5.95 13.05
N ASP A 612 -7.32 -5.01 12.14
CA ASP A 612 -6.46 -3.85 12.39
C ASP A 612 -7.01 -2.98 13.54
N GLY A 613 -8.31 -2.65 13.50
CA GLY A 613 -8.97 -1.87 14.55
C GLY A 613 -9.03 -2.60 15.90
N ILE A 614 -9.33 -3.90 15.89
CA ILE A 614 -9.33 -4.75 17.09
C ILE A 614 -7.93 -4.77 17.73
N SER A 615 -6.89 -4.98 16.92
CA SER A 615 -5.52 -5.12 17.42
C SER A 615 -5.03 -3.81 18.04
N THR A 616 -5.09 -2.71 17.29
CA THR A 616 -4.52 -1.42 17.68
C THR A 616 -5.26 -0.74 18.82
N VAL A 617 -6.55 -1.01 18.99
CA VAL A 617 -7.33 -0.49 20.12
C VAL A 617 -7.11 -1.33 21.38
N LEU A 618 -7.06 -2.66 21.26
CA LEU A 618 -7.04 -3.51 22.46
C LEU A 618 -5.64 -3.80 22.98
N THR A 619 -4.66 -4.10 22.12
CA THR A 619 -3.43 -4.79 22.57
C THR A 619 -2.13 -4.48 21.80
N ALA A 620 -2.18 -3.96 20.58
CA ALA A 620 -1.00 -3.83 19.72
C ALA A 620 -0.41 -2.41 19.75
N GLY A 621 0.84 -2.30 20.20
CA GLY A 621 1.68 -1.11 20.13
C GLY A 621 3.15 -1.45 20.38
N LEU A 622 4.03 -0.46 20.26
CA LEU A 622 5.47 -0.59 20.49
C LEU A 622 5.90 0.25 21.68
N HIS A 623 6.64 -0.35 22.62
CA HIS A 623 7.21 0.32 23.78
C HIS A 623 8.61 0.84 23.49
N LEU A 624 8.83 2.12 23.74
CA LEU A 624 10.15 2.74 23.79
C LEU A 624 10.65 2.80 25.23
N ASP A 625 11.83 2.25 25.47
CA ASP A 625 12.49 2.29 26.76
C ASP A 625 14.02 2.36 26.58
N ALA A 626 14.61 3.41 27.15
CA ALA A 626 16.01 3.80 26.95
C ALA A 626 16.43 3.81 25.45
N GLY A 627 15.56 4.35 24.59
CA GLY A 627 15.77 4.44 23.15
C GLY A 627 15.74 3.12 22.37
N ALA A 628 15.33 2.03 23.01
CA ALA A 628 15.14 0.73 22.40
C ALA A 628 13.65 0.40 22.30
N VAL A 629 13.22 -0.10 21.14
CA VAL A 629 11.91 -0.73 20.99
C VAL A 629 11.95 -2.11 21.61
N ARG A 630 11.03 -2.41 22.53
CA ARG A 630 11.05 -3.67 23.30
C ARG A 630 10.61 -4.85 22.46
N GLU A 631 9.51 -4.70 21.73
CA GLU A 631 8.90 -5.77 20.94
C GLU A 631 9.82 -6.22 19.81
N GLY A 632 10.04 -7.53 19.71
CA GLY A 632 10.87 -8.14 18.67
C GLY A 632 10.13 -9.14 17.77
N SER A 633 8.89 -9.50 18.09
CA SER A 633 8.15 -10.53 17.35
C SER A 633 6.64 -10.46 17.60
N PHE A 634 5.88 -11.36 16.99
CA PHE A 634 4.47 -11.55 17.34
C PHE A 634 4.26 -12.18 18.72
N ALA A 635 5.30 -12.60 19.45
CA ALA A 635 5.16 -13.13 20.81
C ALA A 635 4.86 -12.01 21.82
N ASP A 636 5.49 -10.85 21.63
CA ASP A 636 5.46 -9.68 22.49
C ASP A 636 4.72 -8.51 21.86
N PHE A 637 4.71 -8.36 20.53
CA PHE A 637 3.75 -7.49 19.84
C PHE A 637 2.41 -8.22 19.72
N ARG A 638 1.49 -7.88 20.63
CA ARG A 638 0.20 -8.55 20.83
C ARG A 638 -0.82 -8.22 19.73
N TRP A 639 -0.48 -8.48 18.48
CA TRP A 639 -1.44 -8.44 17.39
C TRP A 639 -2.54 -9.49 17.58
N ALA A 640 -3.78 -9.20 17.16
CA ALA A 640 -4.89 -10.11 17.34
C ALA A 640 -4.64 -11.46 16.67
N ARG A 641 -4.79 -12.55 17.43
CA ARG A 641 -4.66 -13.93 16.93
C ARG A 641 -6.03 -14.47 16.51
N GLN A 642 -6.06 -15.67 15.93
CA GLN A 642 -7.32 -16.34 15.56
C GLN A 642 -8.34 -16.42 16.72
N ARG A 643 -7.87 -16.64 17.96
CA ARG A 643 -8.74 -16.63 19.15
C ARG A 643 -9.38 -15.27 19.47
N ASN A 644 -8.75 -14.18 19.02
CA ASN A 644 -9.19 -12.80 19.21
C ASN A 644 -10.09 -12.32 18.07
N ALA A 645 -10.01 -12.96 16.90
CA ALA A 645 -10.83 -12.62 15.75
C ALA A 645 -12.33 -12.91 16.03
N PRO A 646 -13.25 -12.08 15.50
CA PRO A 646 -14.68 -12.33 15.63
C PRO A 646 -15.07 -13.63 14.95
N LEU A 647 -15.96 -14.40 15.58
CA LEU A 647 -16.52 -15.61 14.98
C LEU A 647 -17.50 -15.28 13.86
N ARG A 648 -18.05 -14.06 13.87
CA ARG A 648 -19.03 -13.58 12.88
C ARG A 648 -18.57 -12.24 12.32
N PHE A 649 -18.39 -12.20 11.00
CA PHE A 649 -18.14 -10.98 10.25
C PHE A 649 -19.16 -10.88 9.13
N GLU A 650 -19.79 -9.72 8.97
CA GLU A 650 -20.74 -9.44 7.90
C GLU A 650 -20.31 -8.17 7.16
N ALA A 651 -20.13 -8.26 5.85
CA ALA A 651 -19.95 -7.10 4.98
C ALA A 651 -21.20 -6.85 4.15
N HIS A 652 -21.77 -5.66 4.28
CA HIS A 652 -22.89 -5.17 3.52
C HIS A 652 -22.38 -4.14 2.51
N ILE A 653 -22.14 -4.56 1.27
CA ILE A 653 -21.69 -3.66 0.21
C ILE A 653 -22.91 -2.95 -0.37
N MET A 654 -22.95 -1.63 -0.23
CA MET A 654 -24.10 -0.83 -0.66
C MET A 654 -24.29 -0.92 -2.19
N PRO A 655 -25.54 -0.78 -2.69
CA PRO A 655 -25.81 -0.82 -4.12
C PRO A 655 -24.93 0.16 -4.89
N SER A 656 -24.32 -0.32 -5.98
CA SER A 656 -23.35 0.47 -6.74
C SER A 656 -23.97 1.67 -7.45
N GLY A 657 -23.33 2.83 -7.30
CA GLY A 657 -23.61 4.04 -8.08
C GLY A 657 -22.34 4.86 -8.29
N GLY A 658 -22.09 5.34 -9.50
CA GLY A 658 -20.95 6.22 -9.81
C GLY A 658 -19.59 5.52 -9.92
N GLU A 659 -18.54 6.33 -9.96
CA GLU A 659 -17.14 5.90 -10.04
C GLU A 659 -16.69 5.21 -8.74
N PRO A 660 -15.77 4.23 -8.82
CA PRO A 660 -15.26 3.56 -7.63
C PRO A 660 -14.39 4.49 -6.77
N GLY A 661 -14.67 4.54 -5.47
CA GLY A 661 -13.82 5.16 -4.46
C GLY A 661 -12.76 4.21 -3.88
N GLY A 662 -12.01 4.72 -2.91
CA GLY A 662 -10.93 3.99 -2.23
C GLY A 662 -11.40 3.22 -0.99
N ALA A 663 -11.00 1.95 -0.89
CA ALA A 663 -11.35 1.07 0.24
C ALA A 663 -10.13 0.42 0.92
N GLY A 664 -8.91 0.80 0.51
CA GLY A 664 -7.68 0.25 1.06
C GLY A 664 -7.60 0.45 2.57
N GLU A 665 -7.98 1.64 3.04
CA GLU A 665 -7.81 2.11 4.42
C GLU A 665 -9.16 2.39 5.12
N LEU A 666 -10.23 2.47 4.34
CA LEU A 666 -11.55 2.95 4.74
C LEU A 666 -12.11 2.32 6.03
N GLY A 667 -11.98 1.01 6.19
CA GLY A 667 -12.62 0.29 7.29
C GLY A 667 -11.96 0.48 8.67
N VAL A 668 -10.67 0.83 8.72
CA VAL A 668 -9.90 0.80 9.98
C VAL A 668 -10.40 1.84 10.99
N PRO A 669 -10.63 3.10 10.60
CA PRO A 669 -11.03 4.12 11.57
C PRO A 669 -12.41 3.86 12.17
N ALA A 670 -13.36 3.35 11.37
CA ALA A 670 -14.67 2.93 11.85
C ALA A 670 -14.57 1.69 12.76
N ALA A 671 -13.74 0.69 12.41
CA ALA A 671 -13.52 -0.47 13.27
C ALA A 671 -12.95 -0.06 14.63
N ALA A 672 -11.90 0.76 14.65
CA ALA A 672 -11.24 1.20 15.86
C ALA A 672 -12.19 1.99 16.78
N GLY A 673 -12.93 2.96 16.23
CA GLY A 673 -13.96 3.70 16.98
C GLY A 673 -15.04 2.78 17.55
N ALA A 674 -15.54 1.81 16.77
CA ALA A 674 -16.59 0.89 17.21
C ALA A 674 -16.11 -0.04 18.32
N VAL A 675 -14.88 -0.55 18.25
CA VAL A 675 -14.27 -1.37 19.31
C VAL A 675 -14.12 -0.56 20.59
N ALA A 676 -13.60 0.66 20.52
CA ALA A 676 -13.43 1.52 21.69
C ALA A 676 -14.78 1.88 22.35
N ASN A 677 -15.79 2.21 21.54
CA ASN A 677 -17.15 2.51 22.03
C ASN A 677 -17.83 1.28 22.65
N ALA A 678 -17.65 0.09 22.05
CA ALA A 678 -18.19 -1.16 22.59
C ALA A 678 -17.55 -1.47 23.96
N TYR A 679 -16.22 -1.33 24.06
CA TYR A 679 -15.49 -1.53 25.32
C TYR A 679 -15.96 -0.53 26.40
N ALA A 680 -16.08 0.76 26.05
CA ALA A 680 -16.54 1.81 26.94
C ALA A 680 -17.95 1.51 27.49
N ARG A 681 -18.86 1.10 26.60
CA ARG A 681 -20.24 0.75 26.96
C ARG A 681 -20.32 -0.49 27.84
N ALA A 682 -19.52 -1.52 27.56
CA ALA A 682 -19.57 -2.78 28.30
C ALA A 682 -18.92 -2.70 29.69
N THR A 683 -17.89 -1.86 29.85
CA THR A 683 -17.18 -1.67 31.13
C THR A 683 -17.68 -0.47 31.95
N GLY A 684 -18.39 0.47 31.34
CA GLY A 684 -18.71 1.77 31.94
C GLY A 684 -17.51 2.72 32.04
N THR A 685 -16.34 2.35 31.50
CA THR A 685 -15.14 3.19 31.49
C THR A 685 -15.08 4.06 30.24
N ARG A 686 -14.15 5.03 30.23
CA ARG A 686 -13.89 5.89 29.05
C ARG A 686 -12.43 5.71 28.63
N PRO A 687 -12.11 4.74 27.75
CA PRO A 687 -10.73 4.51 27.34
C PRO A 687 -10.19 5.75 26.62
N ARG A 688 -9.02 6.22 27.08
CA ARG A 688 -8.33 7.41 26.55
C ARG A 688 -6.89 7.11 26.13
N ARG A 689 -6.39 5.90 26.37
CA ARG A 689 -5.03 5.47 26.03
C ARG A 689 -5.13 4.18 25.24
N PHE A 690 -4.43 4.15 24.11
CA PHE A 690 -4.49 3.05 23.15
C PHE A 690 -3.08 2.53 22.82
N PRO A 691 -2.90 1.20 22.77
CA PRO A 691 -3.91 0.18 23.10
C PRO A 691 -4.37 0.21 24.57
N ILE A 692 -5.55 -0.34 24.86
CA ILE A 692 -6.16 -0.34 26.20
C ILE A 692 -5.35 -1.18 27.19
N ASP A 693 -4.90 -2.36 26.74
CA ASP A 693 -3.91 -3.19 27.43
C ASP A 693 -2.57 -3.00 26.71
N PHE A 694 -1.83 -1.98 27.16
CA PHE A 694 -0.52 -1.64 26.63
C PHE A 694 0.59 -2.20 27.51
#